data_AF-A0A834MDS8-F1
#
_entry.id   AF-A0A834MDS8-F1
#
_cell.length_a   1.000
_cell.length_b   1.000
_cell.length_c   1.000
_cell.angle_alpha   90.00
_cell.angle_beta   90.00
_cell.angle_gamma   90.00
#
_symmetry.space_group_name_H-M   'P 1'
#
loop_
_entity.id
_entity.type
_entity.pdbx_description
1 polymer ?
#
loop_
_entity_poly.entity_id
_entity_poly.type
_entity_poly.pdbx_seq_one_letter_code
_entity_poly.pdbx_strand_id
1 'polypeptide(L)'
;MTEFEDLQKKLSDTIVEKDKESNLVKDQVAEKSSQLEVVKNSLNEQQLLTQKLTEDLNNLTSNLTEKNENLEKLKSDLNVKTEQVSTLTQHISELEAKINEKEANITTLMEEIEQFKTSQVNNGDAIKQLNEEIGKFTEVKSNLERMNEENSQLRADIENLKLNHQEEIAIKSKALEEIESSISIKESKINNLTSELTMTRDLLQKCNQELIQYQSNLSDVETNLKQELDSRVTDLNNTKEELQKIKLELDKQTAVYNSVIEEKDCLKAECELHSKELENIKGELSETVKRLQCKTDDESVLKQHQDIIKRDLELKDVEIQKIKDELANVMKELEAQLKEAQSSLAEKTELLHKKDDELIQINENQKKFISELMEDHKCKLNEQKLQNEKLESVIKNHTDESSKLAEKVQTLEENIKNKDGEVVQLHEELEQFKKHNEEKESLIMEFKEKIDTLNKEKEQLDIKSEQLQKDFVQLTTEKEALSQSVLSSAADASNKVGDLQKMLSEKTDRLIKAETQLEQFKEETEKKLVEQNKMIKTLIESESLMKTFIAEMQNELNDVPNIKANILKVQEELNKRTKEITNKDLEIGRLKDQIGKLQVQNPSVVNGNINDNVLLEEKIFAENQVEFLNSIIVDMQKKNEEQKARIEILEMGYSPAAADELKQLGFNLDAKKQPAPRMYCDICEEFDLHETEDCPTQASDEPPGIAELGKERKQKPPPRPYCDICGEFGHETMDCTDDQEF
;
A
#
# COMPACT_ATOMS: atom_id res chain seq x y z
N MET A 1 111.92 156.82 69.79
CA MET A 1 111.70 155.42 70.21
C MET A 1 110.20 155.23 70.30
N THR A 2 109.57 154.81 69.21
CA THR A 2 108.10 154.78 69.06
C THR A 2 107.62 153.78 67.98
N GLU A 3 108.47 153.39 67.03
CA GLU A 3 108.11 152.45 65.95
C GLU A 3 108.26 150.96 66.33
N PHE A 4 108.97 150.65 67.43
CA PHE A 4 109.27 149.26 67.82
C PHE A 4 108.07 148.55 68.47
N GLU A 5 107.30 149.26 69.30
CA GLU A 5 106.16 148.71 70.04
C GLU A 5 104.98 148.34 69.10
N ASP A 6 104.77 149.12 68.03
CA ASP A 6 103.69 148.88 67.06
C ASP A 6 103.94 147.63 66.18
N LEU A 7 105.22 147.32 65.90
CA LEU A 7 105.62 146.06 65.25
C LEU A 7 105.42 144.86 66.18
N GLN A 8 105.77 144.99 67.46
CA GLN A 8 105.63 143.90 68.44
C GLN A 8 104.16 143.53 68.67
N LYS A 9 103.25 144.51 68.63
CA LYS A 9 101.81 144.27 68.72
C LYS A 9 101.26 143.49 67.52
N LYS A 10 101.56 143.91 66.28
CA LYS A 10 101.12 143.24 65.05
C LYS A 10 101.55 141.77 64.99
N LEU A 11 102.75 141.45 65.48
CA LEU A 11 103.22 140.06 65.56
C LEU A 11 102.38 139.22 66.54
N SER A 12 102.02 139.78 67.70
CA SER A 12 101.16 139.12 68.68
C SER A 12 99.75 138.84 68.14
N ASP A 13 99.14 139.83 67.48
CA ASP A 13 97.79 139.70 66.90
C ASP A 13 97.77 138.60 65.80
N THR A 14 98.82 138.55 64.96
CA THR A 14 98.98 137.52 63.91
C THR A 14 99.10 136.10 64.48
N ILE A 15 99.81 135.92 65.60
CA ILE A 15 99.96 134.61 66.25
C ILE A 15 98.62 134.12 66.80
N VAL A 16 97.85 135.00 67.46
CA VAL A 16 96.52 134.65 68.00
C VAL A 16 95.52 134.29 66.89
N GLU A 17 95.63 134.90 65.71
CA GLU A 17 94.82 134.53 64.54
C GLU A 17 95.21 133.16 63.98
N LYS A 18 96.50 132.84 63.90
CA LYS A 18 96.98 131.51 63.45
C LYS A 18 96.69 130.40 64.45
N ASP A 19 96.70 130.66 65.75
CA ASP A 19 96.25 129.69 66.76
C ASP A 19 94.74 129.43 66.68
N LYS A 20 93.92 130.40 66.29
CA LYS A 20 92.49 130.18 66.04
C LYS A 20 92.26 129.28 64.81
N GLU A 21 92.95 129.53 63.70
CA GLU A 21 92.91 128.63 62.54
C GLU A 21 93.40 127.21 62.89
N SER A 22 94.51 127.09 63.62
CA SER A 22 95.10 125.82 64.06
C SER A 22 94.14 124.97 64.88
N ASN A 23 93.41 125.59 65.82
CA ASN A 23 92.40 124.89 66.61
C ASN A 23 91.14 124.57 65.80
N LEU A 24 90.66 125.47 64.93
CA LEU A 24 89.53 125.19 64.04
C LEU A 24 89.80 123.98 63.12
N VAL A 25 91.02 123.84 62.61
CA VAL A 25 91.43 122.68 61.79
C VAL A 25 91.49 121.39 62.63
N LYS A 26 91.95 121.45 63.90
CA LYS A 26 91.91 120.28 64.80
C LYS A 26 90.47 119.83 65.08
N ASP A 27 89.56 120.77 65.34
CA ASP A 27 88.16 120.46 65.61
C ASP A 27 87.50 119.81 64.38
N GLN A 28 87.77 120.32 63.17
CA GLN A 28 87.33 119.71 61.91
C GLN A 28 87.92 118.29 61.70
N VAL A 29 89.19 118.05 62.05
CA VAL A 29 89.82 116.72 61.96
C VAL A 29 89.24 115.75 62.97
N ALA A 30 88.91 116.22 64.19
CA ALA A 30 88.23 115.41 65.20
C ALA A 30 86.79 115.05 64.77
N GLU A 31 86.04 116.02 64.23
CA GLU A 31 84.70 115.81 63.68
C GLU A 31 84.73 114.80 62.51
N LYS A 32 85.68 114.94 61.58
CA LYS A 32 85.82 114.01 60.44
C LYS A 32 86.27 112.62 60.87
N SER A 33 87.11 112.49 61.90
CA SER A 33 87.48 111.20 62.47
C SER A 33 86.27 110.50 63.13
N SER A 34 85.45 111.26 63.86
CA SER A 34 84.20 110.77 64.45
C SER A 34 83.21 110.30 63.37
N GLN A 35 83.04 111.07 62.30
CA GLN A 35 82.22 110.68 61.14
C GLN A 35 82.75 109.41 60.44
N LEU A 36 84.07 109.25 60.34
CA LEU A 36 84.69 108.05 59.77
C LEU A 36 84.42 106.80 60.61
N GLU A 37 84.51 106.89 61.94
CA GLU A 37 84.23 105.77 62.85
C GLU A 37 82.75 105.35 62.77
N VAL A 38 81.82 106.30 62.68
CA VAL A 38 80.39 106.04 62.46
C VAL A 38 80.13 105.32 61.13
N VAL A 39 80.73 105.80 60.03
CA VAL A 39 80.59 105.16 58.71
C VAL A 39 81.19 103.74 58.70
N LYS A 40 82.33 103.53 59.37
CA LYS A 40 82.98 102.22 59.49
C LYS A 40 82.15 101.22 60.31
N ASN A 41 81.51 101.67 61.40
CA ASN A 41 80.60 100.83 62.17
C ASN A 41 79.35 100.46 61.34
N SER A 42 78.76 101.43 60.64
CA SER A 42 77.62 101.16 59.73
C SER A 42 77.99 100.22 58.58
N LEU A 43 79.23 100.28 58.07
CA LEU A 43 79.74 99.34 57.06
C LEU A 43 79.89 97.91 57.61
N ASN A 44 80.34 97.75 58.86
CA ASN A 44 80.37 96.45 59.53
C ASN A 44 78.95 95.89 59.74
N GLU A 45 77.99 96.73 60.14
CA GLU A 45 76.57 96.33 60.26
C GLU A 45 75.98 95.90 58.91
N GLN A 46 76.28 96.64 57.84
CA GLN A 46 75.91 96.28 56.46
C GLN A 46 76.52 94.94 56.05
N GLN A 47 77.81 94.69 56.33
CA GLN A 47 78.47 93.41 56.02
C GLN A 47 77.85 92.24 56.80
N LEU A 48 77.57 92.41 58.10
CA LEU A 48 76.94 91.39 58.92
C LEU A 48 75.50 91.07 58.43
N LEU A 49 74.76 92.11 58.03
CA LEU A 49 73.43 91.95 57.42
C LEU A 49 73.52 91.24 56.04
N THR A 50 74.51 91.57 55.21
CA THR A 50 74.73 90.89 53.92
C THR A 50 75.12 89.42 54.10
N GLN A 51 75.96 89.09 55.08
CA GLN A 51 76.29 87.70 55.42
C GLN A 51 75.03 86.93 55.83
N LYS A 52 74.23 87.48 56.76
CA LYS A 52 72.99 86.85 57.19
C LYS A 52 71.99 86.68 56.04
N LEU A 53 71.79 87.70 55.20
CA LEU A 53 70.94 87.59 54.02
C LEU A 53 71.44 86.54 53.02
N THR A 54 72.75 86.35 52.90
CA THR A 54 73.34 85.29 52.05
C THR A 54 73.07 83.90 52.62
N GLU A 55 73.16 83.74 53.95
CA GLU A 55 72.82 82.50 54.65
C GLU A 55 71.32 82.18 54.54
N ASP A 56 70.44 83.16 54.77
CA ASP A 56 68.99 83.05 54.57
C ASP A 56 68.64 82.66 53.12
N LEU A 57 69.33 83.24 52.12
CA LEU A 57 69.11 82.94 50.70
C LEU A 57 69.59 81.52 50.35
N ASN A 58 70.77 81.10 50.82
CA ASN A 58 71.26 79.72 50.66
C ASN A 58 70.31 78.69 51.29
N ASN A 59 69.81 78.97 52.50
CA ASN A 59 68.81 78.13 53.16
C ASN A 59 67.50 78.07 52.36
N LEU A 60 67.03 79.20 51.83
CA LEU A 60 65.85 79.26 50.97
C LEU A 60 66.06 78.46 49.66
N THR A 61 67.22 78.58 49.01
CA THR A 61 67.58 77.79 47.82
C THR A 61 67.61 76.29 48.12
N SER A 62 68.20 75.87 49.24
CA SER A 62 68.23 74.47 49.68
C SER A 62 66.82 73.90 49.87
N ASN A 63 65.95 74.64 50.57
CA ASN A 63 64.53 74.30 50.70
C ASN A 63 63.82 74.22 49.33
N LEU A 64 64.13 75.12 48.40
CA LEU A 64 63.53 75.12 47.05
C LEU A 64 63.99 73.90 46.22
N THR A 65 65.26 73.49 46.33
CA THR A 65 65.73 72.24 45.72
C THR A 65 65.05 71.02 46.33
N GLU A 66 64.91 70.94 47.66
CA GLU A 66 64.20 69.83 48.32
C GLU A 66 62.71 69.78 47.90
N LYS A 67 62.04 70.94 47.75
CA LYS A 67 60.66 70.98 47.25
C LYS A 67 60.55 70.60 45.77
N ASN A 68 61.53 70.94 44.93
CA ASN A 68 61.56 70.47 43.54
C ASN A 68 61.80 68.95 43.45
N GLU A 69 62.72 68.38 44.23
CA GLU A 69 62.89 66.92 44.27
C GLU A 69 61.62 66.18 44.72
N ASN A 70 60.93 66.71 45.72
CA ASN A 70 59.65 66.16 46.17
C ASN A 70 58.53 66.35 45.12
N LEU A 71 58.55 67.43 44.33
CA LEU A 71 57.63 67.64 43.22
C LEU A 71 57.85 66.64 42.08
N GLU A 72 59.11 66.35 41.70
CA GLU A 72 59.41 65.34 40.68
C GLU A 72 59.07 63.91 41.15
N LYS A 73 59.28 63.60 42.45
CA LYS A 73 58.76 62.35 43.05
C LYS A 73 57.23 62.27 42.93
N LEU A 74 56.51 63.32 43.30
CA LEU A 74 55.04 63.38 43.17
C LEU A 74 54.56 63.25 41.72
N LYS A 75 55.27 63.83 40.74
CA LYS A 75 54.98 63.65 39.31
C LYS A 75 55.19 62.20 38.85
N SER A 76 56.28 61.58 39.30
CA SER A 76 56.57 60.16 39.01
C SER A 76 55.47 59.25 39.59
N ASP A 77 55.11 59.44 40.86
CA ASP A 77 54.03 58.69 41.51
C ASP A 77 52.68 58.94 40.83
N LEU A 78 52.39 60.17 40.43
CA LEU A 78 51.17 60.52 39.68
C LEU A 78 51.13 59.82 38.32
N ASN A 79 52.24 59.77 37.57
CA ASN A 79 52.30 59.08 36.29
C ASN A 79 52.07 57.57 36.44
N VAL A 80 52.74 56.94 37.41
CA VAL A 80 52.50 55.51 37.75
C VAL A 80 51.04 55.27 38.16
N LYS A 81 50.40 56.22 38.86
CA LYS A 81 48.98 56.14 39.18
C LYS A 81 48.08 56.33 37.95
N THR A 82 48.45 57.19 37.00
CA THR A 82 47.74 57.34 35.71
C THR A 82 47.82 56.07 34.87
N GLU A 83 48.98 55.41 34.80
CA GLU A 83 49.14 54.11 34.14
C GLU A 83 48.33 53.00 34.83
N GLN A 84 48.29 52.98 36.17
CA GLN A 84 47.44 52.06 36.94
C GLN A 84 45.94 52.31 36.70
N VAL A 85 45.51 53.57 36.59
CA VAL A 85 44.11 53.89 36.22
C VAL A 85 43.82 53.43 34.80
N SER A 86 44.71 53.70 33.83
CA SER A 86 44.54 53.28 32.44
C SER A 86 44.39 51.77 32.27
N THR A 87 45.22 50.98 32.97
CA THR A 87 45.16 49.52 32.93
C THR A 87 43.89 48.98 33.61
N LEU A 88 43.44 49.60 34.71
CA LEU A 88 42.15 49.27 35.34
C LEU A 88 40.96 49.63 34.44
N THR A 89 40.98 50.78 33.75
CA THR A 89 39.93 51.17 32.78
C THR A 89 39.84 50.17 31.62
N GLN A 90 40.96 49.73 31.06
CA GLN A 90 40.95 48.67 30.04
C GLN A 90 40.32 47.38 30.59
N HIS A 91 40.71 46.95 31.79
CA HIS A 91 40.20 45.71 32.36
C HIS A 91 38.71 45.78 32.74
N ILE A 92 38.20 46.97 33.08
CA ILE A 92 36.76 47.23 33.24
C ILE A 92 36.04 47.01 31.90
N SER A 93 36.50 47.61 30.80
CA SER A 93 35.83 47.41 29.50
C SER A 93 35.97 45.99 28.93
N GLU A 94 37.04 45.26 29.28
CA GLU A 94 37.15 43.81 29.00
C GLU A 94 36.15 42.97 29.81
N LEU A 95 35.71 43.45 30.99
CA LEU A 95 34.66 42.80 31.80
C LEU A 95 33.27 43.22 31.33
N GLU A 96 33.04 44.49 30.99
CA GLU A 96 31.79 44.99 30.39
C GLU A 96 31.47 44.24 29.09
N ALA A 97 32.46 44.03 28.21
CA ALA A 97 32.29 43.24 27.00
C ALA A 97 31.85 41.78 27.28
N LYS A 98 32.43 41.14 28.31
CA LYS A 98 32.08 39.77 28.74
C LYS A 98 30.71 39.70 29.40
N ILE A 99 30.29 40.75 30.11
CA ILE A 99 28.94 40.86 30.68
C ILE A 99 27.92 40.94 29.53
N ASN A 100 28.11 41.85 28.57
CA ASN A 100 27.24 41.99 27.40
C ASN A 100 27.15 40.68 26.59
N GLU A 101 28.27 39.97 26.42
CA GLU A 101 28.29 38.64 25.78
C GLU A 101 27.44 37.63 26.56
N LYS A 102 27.55 37.61 27.90
CA LYS A 102 26.79 36.67 28.74
C LYS A 102 25.32 37.03 28.86
N GLU A 103 24.96 38.31 28.83
CA GLU A 103 23.57 38.77 28.72
C GLU A 103 22.94 38.33 27.39
N ALA A 104 23.66 38.45 26.27
CA ALA A 104 23.18 37.97 24.96
C ALA A 104 22.98 36.44 24.90
N ASN A 105 23.87 35.67 25.57
CA ASN A 105 23.70 34.22 25.75
C ASN A 105 22.50 33.88 26.65
N ILE A 106 22.20 34.70 27.67
CA ILE A 106 21.03 34.51 28.53
C ILE A 106 19.74 34.78 27.76
N THR A 107 19.69 35.81 26.92
CA THR A 107 18.48 36.09 26.10
C THR A 107 18.18 34.99 25.10
N THR A 108 19.19 34.42 24.43
CA THR A 108 18.98 33.29 23.51
C THR A 108 18.52 32.03 24.24
N LEU A 109 19.13 31.69 25.39
CA LEU A 109 18.65 30.59 26.23
C LEU A 109 17.22 30.79 26.75
N MET A 110 16.81 32.04 27.03
CA MET A 110 15.42 32.34 27.38
C MET A 110 14.45 32.15 26.21
N GLU A 111 14.83 32.52 24.99
CA GLU A 111 14.03 32.28 23.79
C GLU A 111 13.89 30.77 23.48
N GLU A 112 14.98 30.00 23.61
CA GLU A 112 14.95 28.53 23.50
C GLU A 112 14.02 27.88 24.54
N ILE A 113 14.07 28.34 25.80
CA ILE A 113 13.18 27.87 26.87
C ILE A 113 11.70 28.16 26.55
N GLU A 114 11.38 29.32 25.95
CA GLU A 114 9.99 29.65 25.57
C GLU A 114 9.51 28.82 24.36
N GLN A 115 10.40 28.49 23.42
CA GLN A 115 10.11 27.53 22.35
C GLN A 115 9.90 26.10 22.90
N PHE A 116 10.69 25.68 23.89
CA PHE A 116 10.48 24.39 24.57
C PHE A 116 9.15 24.34 25.34
N LYS A 117 8.76 25.40 26.05
CA LYS A 117 7.44 25.48 26.71
C LYS A 117 6.30 25.36 25.70
N THR A 118 6.35 26.11 24.61
CA THR A 118 5.26 26.13 23.61
C THR A 118 5.15 24.79 22.87
N SER A 119 6.27 24.14 22.53
CA SER A 119 6.23 22.77 21.99
C SER A 119 5.72 21.75 23.01
N GLN A 120 6.04 21.89 24.31
CA GLN A 120 5.50 21.03 25.36
C GLN A 120 3.98 21.18 25.54
N VAL A 121 3.44 22.39 25.44
CA VAL A 121 1.98 22.63 25.45
C VAL A 121 1.30 21.97 24.25
N ASN A 122 1.82 22.21 23.04
CA ASN A 122 1.29 21.60 21.81
C ASN A 122 1.29 20.07 21.86
N ASN A 123 2.38 19.46 22.36
CA ASN A 123 2.46 18.01 22.57
C ASN A 123 1.45 17.53 23.63
N GLY A 124 1.23 18.31 24.68
CA GLY A 124 0.22 18.02 25.70
C GLY A 124 -1.21 18.03 25.15
N ASP A 125 -1.53 18.93 24.21
CA ASP A 125 -2.83 18.97 23.55
C ASP A 125 -3.01 17.86 22.50
N ALA A 126 -1.96 17.52 21.74
CA ALA A 126 -1.96 16.35 20.86
C ALA A 126 -2.18 15.04 21.65
N ILE A 127 -1.57 14.91 22.85
CA ILE A 127 -1.81 13.77 23.75
C ILE A 127 -3.27 13.73 24.24
N LYS A 128 -3.94 14.87 24.49
CA LYS A 128 -5.38 14.88 24.83
C LYS A 128 -6.23 14.36 23.67
N GLN A 129 -5.96 14.82 22.45
CA GLN A 129 -6.68 14.38 21.25
C GLN A 129 -6.54 12.86 21.02
N LEU A 130 -5.32 12.32 21.10
CA LEU A 130 -5.07 10.88 21.02
C LEU A 130 -5.80 10.09 22.12
N ASN A 131 -5.89 10.62 23.36
CA ASN A 131 -6.66 9.96 24.42
C ASN A 131 -8.18 9.99 24.18
N GLU A 132 -8.74 11.05 23.57
CA GLU A 132 -10.14 11.05 23.14
C GLU A 132 -10.41 10.05 22.01
N GLU A 133 -9.48 9.91 21.06
CA GLU A 133 -9.59 8.90 19.99
C GLU A 133 -9.49 7.47 20.53
N ILE A 134 -8.55 7.20 21.45
CA ILE A 134 -8.47 5.93 22.16
C ILE A 134 -9.79 5.65 22.92
N GLY A 135 -10.38 6.67 23.57
CA GLY A 135 -11.71 6.56 24.19
C GLY A 135 -12.78 6.08 23.20
N LYS A 136 -12.91 6.76 22.05
CA LYS A 136 -13.84 6.36 20.98
C LYS A 136 -13.59 4.94 20.48
N PHE A 137 -12.33 4.54 20.30
CA PHE A 137 -11.97 3.16 19.93
C PHE A 137 -12.35 2.13 21.01
N THR A 138 -12.22 2.45 22.30
CA THR A 138 -12.67 1.54 23.38
C THR A 138 -14.19 1.39 23.44
N GLU A 139 -14.97 2.44 23.12
CA GLU A 139 -16.43 2.37 23.02
C GLU A 139 -16.89 1.56 21.79
N VAL A 140 -16.25 1.75 20.63
CA VAL A 140 -16.47 0.93 19.43
C VAL A 140 -16.15 -0.54 19.71
N LYS A 141 -15.04 -0.83 20.40
CA LYS A 141 -14.67 -2.20 20.79
C LYS A 141 -15.74 -2.84 21.69
N SER A 142 -16.20 -2.13 22.73
CA SER A 142 -17.25 -2.61 23.64
C SER A 142 -18.56 -2.94 22.90
N ASN A 143 -18.95 -2.09 21.95
CA ASN A 143 -20.12 -2.35 21.10
C ASN A 143 -19.91 -3.55 20.16
N LEU A 144 -18.71 -3.74 19.62
CA LEU A 144 -18.36 -4.90 18.80
C LEU A 144 -18.43 -6.21 19.61
N GLU A 145 -17.89 -6.20 20.83
CA GLU A 145 -17.91 -7.35 21.75
C GLU A 145 -19.36 -7.76 22.07
N ARG A 146 -20.22 -6.80 22.45
CA ARG A 146 -21.66 -7.03 22.67
C ARG A 146 -22.39 -7.57 21.44
N MET A 147 -22.15 -6.97 20.25
CA MET A 147 -22.79 -7.43 19.01
C MET A 147 -22.32 -8.84 18.61
N ASN A 148 -21.13 -9.26 19.03
CA ASN A 148 -20.61 -10.61 18.81
C ASN A 148 -21.25 -11.64 19.78
N GLU A 149 -21.52 -11.26 21.03
CA GLU A 149 -22.33 -12.07 21.96
C GLU A 149 -23.77 -12.23 21.46
N GLU A 150 -24.42 -11.14 21.01
CA GLU A 150 -25.75 -11.18 20.40
C GLU A 150 -25.79 -12.11 19.16
N ASN A 151 -24.76 -12.08 18.30
CA ASN A 151 -24.60 -13.02 17.19
C ASN A 151 -24.37 -14.48 17.62
N SER A 152 -23.65 -14.69 18.73
CA SER A 152 -23.42 -16.03 19.29
C SER A 152 -24.73 -16.65 19.80
N GLN A 153 -25.54 -15.88 20.52
CA GLN A 153 -26.86 -16.31 20.98
C GLN A 153 -27.80 -16.61 19.81
N LEU A 154 -27.89 -15.73 18.82
CA LEU A 154 -28.73 -15.95 17.62
C LEU A 154 -28.34 -17.22 16.85
N ARG A 155 -27.04 -17.56 16.80
CA ARG A 155 -26.58 -18.83 16.20
C ARG A 155 -27.06 -20.05 16.98
N ALA A 156 -26.95 -20.02 18.31
CA ALA A 156 -27.45 -21.09 19.18
C ALA A 156 -28.98 -21.25 19.06
N ASP A 157 -29.73 -20.14 19.00
CA ASP A 157 -31.19 -20.17 18.83
C ASP A 157 -31.60 -20.74 17.46
N ILE A 158 -30.88 -20.40 16.38
CA ILE A 158 -31.06 -21.00 15.05
C ILE A 158 -30.75 -22.50 15.06
N GLU A 159 -29.74 -22.94 15.80
CA GLU A 159 -29.35 -24.35 15.89
C GLU A 159 -30.37 -25.18 16.68
N ASN A 160 -30.86 -24.64 17.81
CA ASN A 160 -31.98 -25.21 18.57
C ASN A 160 -33.27 -25.28 17.72
N LEU A 161 -33.57 -24.24 16.93
CA LEU A 161 -34.71 -24.23 16.00
C LEU A 161 -34.55 -25.30 14.91
N LYS A 162 -33.36 -25.51 14.36
CA LYS A 162 -33.11 -26.59 13.38
C LYS A 162 -33.37 -27.96 13.99
N LEU A 163 -32.91 -28.21 15.22
CA LEU A 163 -33.11 -29.47 15.91
C LEU A 163 -34.60 -29.77 16.12
N ASN A 164 -35.36 -28.80 16.67
CA ASN A 164 -36.82 -28.94 16.84
C ASN A 164 -37.55 -29.24 15.52
N HIS A 165 -37.20 -28.56 14.42
CA HIS A 165 -37.83 -28.84 13.13
C HIS A 165 -37.42 -30.21 12.56
N GLN A 166 -36.19 -30.69 12.80
CA GLN A 166 -35.79 -32.06 12.43
C GLN A 166 -36.58 -33.12 13.21
N GLU A 167 -36.80 -32.93 14.51
CA GLU A 167 -37.65 -33.81 15.32
C GLU A 167 -39.12 -33.79 14.83
N GLU A 168 -39.68 -32.61 14.54
CA GLU A 168 -41.04 -32.50 14.03
C GLU A 168 -41.20 -33.15 12.63
N ILE A 169 -40.20 -33.00 11.76
CA ILE A 169 -40.15 -33.67 10.44
C ILE A 169 -40.08 -35.19 10.62
N ALA A 170 -39.26 -35.71 11.55
CA ALA A 170 -39.17 -37.14 11.82
C ALA A 170 -40.50 -37.72 12.33
N ILE A 171 -41.19 -37.00 13.24
CA ILE A 171 -42.52 -37.37 13.73
C ILE A 171 -43.55 -37.38 12.58
N LYS A 172 -43.54 -36.36 11.71
CA LYS A 172 -44.44 -36.28 10.55
C LYS A 172 -44.15 -37.35 9.49
N SER A 173 -42.89 -37.66 9.22
CA SER A 173 -42.49 -38.74 8.29
C SER A 173 -43.03 -40.08 8.77
N LYS A 174 -42.83 -40.41 10.05
CA LYS A 174 -43.34 -41.64 10.64
C LYS A 174 -44.88 -41.72 10.59
N ALA A 175 -45.57 -40.61 10.84
CA ALA A 175 -47.03 -40.55 10.70
C ALA A 175 -47.51 -40.77 9.26
N LEU A 176 -46.74 -40.31 8.25
CA LEU A 176 -47.00 -40.60 6.84
C LEU A 176 -46.78 -42.09 6.52
N GLU A 177 -45.68 -42.70 6.96
CA GLU A 177 -45.41 -44.14 6.79
C GLU A 177 -46.53 -45.01 7.40
N GLU A 178 -47.02 -44.66 8.59
CA GLU A 178 -48.17 -45.32 9.23
C GLU A 178 -49.46 -45.16 8.39
N ILE A 179 -49.71 -43.98 7.81
CA ILE A 179 -50.85 -43.73 6.92
C ILE A 179 -50.72 -44.49 5.60
N GLU A 180 -49.55 -44.51 4.95
CA GLU A 180 -49.28 -45.24 3.70
C GLU A 180 -49.49 -46.75 3.89
N SER A 181 -49.02 -47.31 5.00
CA SER A 181 -49.29 -48.71 5.35
C SER A 181 -50.80 -48.99 5.49
N SER A 182 -51.55 -48.06 6.09
CA SER A 182 -53.01 -48.14 6.23
C SER A 182 -53.73 -48.05 4.87
N ILE A 183 -53.22 -47.23 3.95
CA ILE A 183 -53.74 -47.11 2.57
C ILE A 183 -53.48 -48.42 1.82
N SER A 184 -52.26 -48.93 1.80
CA SER A 184 -51.91 -50.19 1.12
C SER A 184 -52.75 -51.38 1.61
N ILE A 185 -52.99 -51.48 2.92
CA ILE A 185 -53.89 -52.49 3.49
C ILE A 185 -55.34 -52.31 2.96
N LYS A 186 -55.85 -51.07 2.90
CA LYS A 186 -57.20 -50.78 2.36
C LYS A 186 -57.29 -51.07 0.86
N GLU A 187 -56.28 -50.73 0.07
CA GLU A 187 -56.21 -51.03 -1.37
C GLU A 187 -56.23 -52.53 -1.62
N SER A 188 -55.46 -53.33 -0.87
CA SER A 188 -55.50 -54.80 -0.97
C SER A 188 -56.91 -55.34 -0.70
N LYS A 189 -57.64 -54.76 0.26
CA LYS A 189 -59.02 -55.13 0.58
C LYS A 189 -60.01 -54.69 -0.49
N ILE A 190 -59.83 -53.51 -1.09
CA ILE A 190 -60.64 -53.03 -2.22
C ILE A 190 -60.45 -53.94 -3.44
N ASN A 191 -59.21 -54.35 -3.74
CA ASN A 191 -58.91 -55.26 -4.84
C ASN A 191 -59.55 -56.64 -4.63
N ASN A 192 -59.48 -57.19 -3.41
CA ASN A 192 -60.14 -58.46 -3.06
C ASN A 192 -61.67 -58.36 -3.20
N LEU A 193 -62.30 -57.34 -2.62
CA LEU A 193 -63.75 -57.10 -2.74
C LEU A 193 -64.18 -56.87 -4.21
N THR A 194 -63.35 -56.22 -5.02
CA THR A 194 -63.60 -56.03 -6.45
C THR A 194 -63.59 -57.37 -7.19
N SER A 195 -62.68 -58.29 -6.85
CA SER A 195 -62.61 -59.65 -7.40
C SER A 195 -63.82 -60.52 -7.00
N GLU A 196 -64.28 -60.41 -5.74
CA GLU A 196 -65.50 -61.06 -5.28
C GLU A 196 -66.74 -60.53 -6.01
N LEU A 197 -66.80 -59.22 -6.27
CA LEU A 197 -67.91 -58.56 -6.96
C LEU A 197 -67.93 -58.91 -8.46
N THR A 198 -66.78 -59.02 -9.14
CA THR A 198 -66.73 -59.51 -10.53
C THR A 198 -67.12 -60.98 -10.62
N MET A 199 -66.63 -61.87 -9.74
CA MET A 199 -67.09 -63.26 -9.69
C MET A 199 -68.60 -63.37 -9.47
N THR A 200 -69.16 -62.55 -8.57
CA THR A 200 -70.61 -62.52 -8.30
C THR A 200 -71.40 -62.02 -9.52
N ARG A 201 -70.87 -61.02 -10.23
CA ARG A 201 -71.45 -60.50 -11.48
C ARG A 201 -71.46 -61.54 -12.60
N ASP A 202 -70.37 -62.30 -12.77
CA ASP A 202 -70.25 -63.35 -13.78
C ASP A 202 -71.18 -64.54 -13.49
N LEU A 203 -71.38 -64.88 -12.22
CA LEU A 203 -72.38 -65.87 -11.80
C LEU A 203 -73.81 -65.37 -12.08
N LEU A 204 -74.12 -64.12 -11.73
CA LEU A 204 -75.43 -63.52 -12.04
C LEU A 204 -75.70 -63.45 -13.54
N GLN A 205 -74.67 -63.18 -14.36
CA GLN A 205 -74.79 -63.20 -15.82
C GLN A 205 -75.13 -64.60 -16.36
N LYS A 206 -74.52 -65.66 -15.82
CA LYS A 206 -74.86 -67.05 -16.17
C LYS A 206 -76.29 -67.40 -15.77
N CYS A 207 -76.71 -67.10 -14.53
CA CYS A 207 -78.08 -67.33 -14.07
C CYS A 207 -79.11 -66.58 -14.94
N ASN A 208 -78.80 -65.37 -15.41
CA ASN A 208 -79.66 -64.62 -16.33
C ASN A 208 -79.72 -65.27 -17.73
N GLN A 209 -78.61 -65.83 -18.23
CA GLN A 209 -78.60 -66.57 -19.50
C GLN A 209 -79.44 -67.86 -19.42
N GLU A 210 -79.31 -68.61 -18.32
CA GLU A 210 -80.15 -69.78 -18.05
C GLU A 210 -81.63 -69.40 -17.94
N LEU A 211 -81.96 -68.30 -17.24
CA LEU A 211 -83.34 -67.82 -17.09
C LEU A 211 -83.96 -67.39 -18.43
N ILE A 212 -83.19 -66.73 -19.31
CA ILE A 212 -83.63 -66.43 -20.68
C ILE A 212 -83.87 -67.72 -21.49
N GLN A 213 -83.02 -68.75 -21.32
CA GLN A 213 -83.23 -70.04 -21.97
C GLN A 213 -84.51 -70.74 -21.47
N TYR A 214 -84.77 -70.74 -20.16
CA TYR A 214 -86.02 -71.27 -19.61
C TYR A 214 -87.25 -70.49 -20.10
N GLN A 215 -87.17 -69.17 -20.26
CA GLN A 215 -88.24 -68.36 -20.85
C GLN A 215 -88.49 -68.69 -22.32
N SER A 216 -87.44 -68.91 -23.13
CA SER A 216 -87.59 -69.37 -24.52
C SER A 216 -88.28 -70.72 -24.57
N ASN A 217 -87.80 -71.71 -23.80
CA ASN A 217 -88.37 -73.05 -23.74
C ASN A 217 -89.84 -73.03 -23.30
N LEU A 218 -90.22 -72.14 -22.37
CA LEU A 218 -91.62 -71.95 -21.97
C LEU A 218 -92.46 -71.38 -23.10
N SER A 219 -91.98 -70.39 -23.86
CA SER A 219 -92.70 -69.83 -25.00
C SER A 219 -92.87 -70.85 -26.14
N ASP A 220 -91.87 -71.71 -26.36
CA ASP A 220 -91.98 -72.84 -27.29
C ASP A 220 -93.06 -73.84 -26.82
N VAL A 221 -93.15 -74.14 -25.51
CA VAL A 221 -94.21 -75.01 -24.96
C VAL A 221 -95.60 -74.34 -25.05
N GLU A 222 -95.72 -73.05 -24.72
CA GLU A 222 -96.98 -72.29 -24.84
C GLU A 222 -97.50 -72.24 -26.28
N THR A 223 -96.62 -72.01 -27.25
CA THR A 223 -96.99 -71.96 -28.68
C THR A 223 -97.38 -73.33 -29.22
N ASN A 224 -96.68 -74.41 -28.81
CA ASN A 224 -97.07 -75.79 -29.16
C ASN A 224 -98.42 -76.18 -28.55
N LEU A 225 -98.64 -75.93 -27.25
CA LEU A 225 -99.92 -76.19 -26.58
C LEU A 225 -101.07 -75.40 -27.22
N LYS A 226 -100.81 -74.17 -27.67
CA LYS A 226 -101.80 -73.37 -28.39
C LYS A 226 -102.13 -73.94 -29.76
N GLN A 227 -101.14 -74.41 -30.53
CA GLN A 227 -101.39 -75.09 -31.81
C GLN A 227 -102.19 -76.39 -31.63
N GLU A 228 -101.88 -77.18 -30.59
CA GLU A 228 -102.64 -78.39 -30.27
C GLU A 228 -104.09 -78.06 -29.86
N LEU A 229 -104.28 -77.01 -29.04
CA LEU A 229 -105.61 -76.52 -28.67
C LEU A 229 -106.41 -76.03 -29.88
N ASP A 230 -105.82 -75.20 -30.74
CA ASP A 230 -106.47 -74.68 -31.96
C ASP A 230 -106.85 -75.84 -32.90
N SER A 231 -105.95 -76.82 -33.09
CA SER A 231 -106.26 -78.07 -33.81
C SER A 231 -107.45 -78.81 -33.19
N ARG A 232 -107.46 -78.98 -31.86
CA ARG A 232 -108.52 -79.67 -31.15
C ARG A 232 -109.86 -78.94 -31.20
N VAL A 233 -109.85 -77.62 -31.29
CA VAL A 233 -111.03 -76.78 -31.55
C VAL A 233 -111.53 -76.97 -32.98
N THR A 234 -110.66 -77.17 -33.98
CA THR A 234 -111.12 -77.51 -35.34
C THR A 234 -111.75 -78.91 -35.40
N ASP A 235 -111.17 -79.93 -34.75
CA ASP A 235 -111.78 -81.27 -34.61
C ASP A 235 -113.19 -81.20 -33.99
N LEU A 236 -113.34 -80.42 -32.91
CA LEU A 236 -114.62 -80.21 -32.21
C LEU A 236 -115.66 -79.49 -33.05
N ASN A 237 -115.26 -78.55 -33.91
CA ASN A 237 -116.18 -77.89 -34.82
C ASN A 237 -116.60 -78.81 -35.98
N ASN A 238 -115.67 -79.59 -36.54
CA ASN A 238 -115.97 -80.57 -37.59
C ASN A 238 -116.99 -81.62 -37.11
N THR A 239 -116.73 -82.24 -35.95
CA THR A 239 -117.64 -83.23 -35.34
C THR A 239 -118.99 -82.63 -34.91
N LYS A 240 -119.02 -81.36 -34.51
CA LYS A 240 -120.26 -80.61 -34.25
C LYS A 240 -121.08 -80.39 -35.53
N GLU A 241 -120.45 -80.08 -36.66
CA GLU A 241 -121.16 -80.00 -37.95
C GLU A 241 -121.73 -81.36 -38.38
N GLU A 242 -121.00 -82.45 -38.17
CA GLU A 242 -121.48 -83.81 -38.44
C GLU A 242 -122.70 -84.16 -37.58
N LEU A 243 -122.66 -83.87 -36.28
CA LEU A 243 -123.82 -83.99 -35.39
C LEU A 243 -125.00 -83.12 -35.84
N GLN A 244 -124.75 -81.92 -36.36
CA GLN A 244 -125.80 -81.05 -36.88
C GLN A 244 -126.42 -81.57 -38.18
N LYS A 245 -125.63 -82.20 -39.06
CA LYS A 245 -126.10 -82.93 -40.25
C LYS A 245 -126.95 -84.15 -39.87
N ILE A 246 -126.50 -84.94 -38.88
CA ILE A 246 -127.23 -86.10 -38.35
C ILE A 246 -128.56 -85.68 -37.73
N LYS A 247 -128.58 -84.59 -36.94
CA LYS A 247 -129.81 -84.05 -36.37
C LYS A 247 -130.82 -83.66 -37.45
N LEU A 248 -130.38 -82.96 -38.50
CA LEU A 248 -131.21 -82.57 -39.63
C LEU A 248 -131.84 -83.78 -40.35
N GLU A 249 -131.17 -84.93 -40.38
CA GLU A 249 -131.74 -86.16 -40.94
C GLU A 249 -132.75 -86.82 -40.00
N LEU A 250 -132.50 -86.78 -38.68
CA LEU A 250 -133.43 -87.27 -37.66
C LEU A 250 -134.73 -86.44 -37.60
N ASP A 251 -134.61 -85.11 -37.77
CA ASP A 251 -135.75 -84.19 -37.85
C ASP A 251 -136.63 -84.51 -39.09
N LYS A 252 -136.03 -84.87 -40.25
CA LYS A 252 -136.78 -85.37 -41.42
C LYS A 252 -137.49 -86.70 -41.15
N GLN A 253 -136.81 -87.67 -40.53
CA GLN A 253 -137.42 -88.96 -40.18
C GLN A 253 -138.60 -88.77 -39.23
N THR A 254 -138.49 -87.84 -38.29
CA THR A 254 -139.58 -87.48 -37.37
C THR A 254 -140.77 -86.87 -38.11
N ALA A 255 -140.55 -86.01 -39.12
CA ALA A 255 -141.61 -85.48 -39.96
C ALA A 255 -142.34 -86.57 -40.77
N VAL A 256 -141.60 -87.54 -41.32
CA VAL A 256 -142.18 -88.71 -42.02
C VAL A 256 -143.00 -89.57 -41.04
N TYR A 257 -142.49 -89.80 -39.83
CA TYR A 257 -143.21 -90.58 -38.81
C TYR A 257 -144.54 -89.92 -38.40
N ASN A 258 -144.55 -88.59 -38.24
CA ASN A 258 -145.77 -87.84 -37.93
C ASN A 258 -146.82 -87.93 -39.05
N SER A 259 -146.41 -87.91 -40.32
CA SER A 259 -147.32 -88.11 -41.47
C SER A 259 -148.05 -89.46 -41.41
N VAL A 260 -147.41 -90.51 -40.88
CA VAL A 260 -148.02 -91.85 -40.72
C VAL A 260 -148.99 -91.88 -39.53
N ILE A 261 -148.81 -91.01 -38.52
CA ILE A 261 -149.76 -90.88 -37.41
C ILE A 261 -151.07 -90.23 -37.88
N GLU A 262 -150.99 -89.19 -38.72
CA GLU A 262 -152.17 -88.52 -39.29
C GLU A 262 -153.00 -89.49 -40.15
N GLU A 263 -152.34 -90.30 -40.99
CA GLU A 263 -152.98 -91.34 -41.81
C GLU A 263 -153.68 -92.43 -40.98
N LYS A 264 -153.05 -92.85 -39.86
CA LYS A 264 -153.64 -93.77 -38.88
C LYS A 264 -154.90 -93.22 -38.22
N ASP A 265 -154.93 -91.95 -37.84
CA ASP A 265 -156.06 -91.38 -37.10
C ASP A 265 -157.27 -91.07 -38.01
N CYS A 266 -157.07 -90.90 -39.33
CA CYS A 266 -158.16 -90.94 -40.31
C CYS A 266 -158.90 -92.29 -40.33
N LEU A 267 -158.18 -93.42 -40.36
CA LEU A 267 -158.77 -94.77 -40.33
C LEU A 267 -159.55 -95.06 -39.03
N LYS A 268 -159.21 -94.37 -37.93
CA LYS A 268 -159.90 -94.52 -36.65
C LYS A 268 -161.32 -93.94 -36.67
N ALA A 269 -161.55 -92.84 -37.39
CA ALA A 269 -162.86 -92.20 -37.51
C ALA A 269 -163.89 -93.08 -38.26
N GLU A 270 -163.43 -93.90 -39.21
CA GLU A 270 -164.26 -94.80 -40.00
C GLU A 270 -164.81 -95.98 -39.16
N CYS A 271 -164.04 -96.43 -38.16
CA CYS A 271 -164.45 -97.45 -37.18
C CYS A 271 -165.56 -96.96 -36.22
N GLU A 272 -165.57 -95.68 -35.84
CA GLU A 272 -166.57 -95.14 -34.92
C GLU A 272 -167.97 -95.01 -35.56
N LEU A 273 -168.05 -94.99 -36.90
CA LEU A 273 -169.32 -94.98 -37.63
C LEU A 273 -170.07 -96.33 -37.47
N HIS A 274 -169.36 -97.45 -37.63
CA HIS A 274 -169.90 -98.81 -37.49
C HIS A 274 -170.36 -99.14 -36.06
N SER A 275 -169.89 -98.39 -35.05
CA SER A 275 -170.32 -98.59 -33.66
C SER A 275 -171.77 -98.13 -33.40
N LYS A 276 -172.32 -97.22 -34.22
CA LYS A 276 -173.65 -96.62 -33.97
C LYS A 276 -174.83 -97.41 -34.53
N GLU A 277 -174.58 -98.42 -35.35
CA GLU A 277 -175.65 -99.26 -35.92
C GLU A 277 -176.06 -100.44 -35.01
N LEU A 278 -175.25 -100.76 -33.99
CA LEU A 278 -175.46 -101.93 -33.11
C LEU A 278 -176.37 -101.68 -31.89
N GLU A 279 -176.56 -100.43 -31.46
CA GLU A 279 -177.37 -100.10 -30.28
C GLU A 279 -178.89 -100.14 -30.59
N ASN A 280 -179.28 -99.80 -31.83
CA ASN A 280 -180.69 -99.63 -32.24
C ASN A 280 -181.50 -100.93 -32.36
N ILE A 281 -180.88 -102.12 -32.28
CA ILE A 281 -181.56 -103.41 -32.47
C ILE A 281 -182.06 -104.01 -31.14
N LYS A 282 -181.76 -103.36 -30.00
CA LYS A 282 -182.07 -103.89 -28.65
C LYS A 282 -183.44 -103.48 -28.08
N GLY A 283 -184.21 -102.65 -28.81
CA GLY A 283 -185.46 -102.05 -28.31
C GLY A 283 -186.74 -102.84 -28.59
N GLU A 284 -186.80 -103.63 -29.67
CA GLU A 284 -188.07 -104.16 -30.19
C GLU A 284 -188.00 -105.65 -30.59
N LEU A 285 -188.11 -106.58 -29.62
CA LEU A 285 -189.04 -107.73 -29.70
C LEU A 285 -189.14 -108.50 -28.37
N SER A 286 -190.36 -108.86 -27.97
CA SER A 286 -190.72 -109.90 -26.98
C SER A 286 -190.28 -109.64 -25.52
N GLU A 287 -191.14 -109.43 -24.53
CA GLU A 287 -192.62 -109.44 -24.41
C GLU A 287 -193.44 -110.57 -25.08
N THR A 288 -192.87 -111.77 -25.22
CA THR A 288 -193.64 -113.01 -25.33
C THR A 288 -193.03 -114.08 -24.43
N VAL A 289 -193.90 -114.90 -23.82
CA VAL A 289 -193.55 -115.95 -22.82
C VAL A 289 -192.95 -115.39 -21.52
N LYS A 290 -193.68 -115.24 -20.40
CA LYS A 290 -194.63 -116.14 -19.70
C LYS A 290 -194.05 -117.47 -19.18
N ARG A 291 -193.11 -117.40 -18.23
CA ARG A 291 -193.26 -118.09 -16.91
C ARG A 291 -192.27 -117.65 -15.82
N LEU A 292 -192.84 -117.16 -14.72
CA LEU A 292 -192.64 -117.57 -13.30
C LEU A 292 -191.29 -118.18 -12.87
N GLN A 293 -190.67 -117.84 -11.73
CA GLN A 293 -191.03 -116.94 -10.58
C GLN A 293 -189.70 -116.44 -9.93
N CYS A 294 -189.53 -115.21 -9.40
CA CYS A 294 -190.22 -114.51 -8.28
C CYS A 294 -189.94 -115.18 -6.92
N LYS A 295 -189.65 -114.51 -5.78
CA LYS A 295 -189.98 -113.18 -5.17
C LYS A 295 -188.71 -112.57 -4.50
N THR A 296 -188.60 -111.44 -3.77
CA THR A 296 -189.05 -109.99 -3.67
C THR A 296 -188.56 -109.50 -2.26
N ASP A 297 -188.86 -108.36 -1.59
CA ASP A 297 -189.75 -107.16 -1.70
C ASP A 297 -188.97 -105.89 -1.20
N ASP A 298 -189.60 -104.71 -1.16
CA ASP A 298 -189.03 -103.38 -0.83
C ASP A 298 -189.11 -102.92 0.67
N GLU A 299 -188.55 -101.71 0.91
CA GLU A 299 -189.15 -100.59 1.69
C GLU A 299 -188.65 -100.26 3.13
N SER A 300 -187.84 -99.20 3.27
CA SER A 300 -187.92 -98.19 4.36
C SER A 300 -186.97 -96.99 4.13
N VAL A 301 -187.49 -95.86 3.61
CA VAL A 301 -186.68 -94.66 3.29
C VAL A 301 -187.08 -93.45 4.14
N LEU A 302 -186.46 -93.28 5.32
CA LEU A 302 -186.48 -91.99 6.04
C LEU A 302 -185.28 -91.69 6.97
N LYS A 303 -184.21 -92.51 6.98
CA LYS A 303 -182.96 -92.21 7.72
C LYS A 303 -181.78 -91.81 6.83
N GLN A 304 -181.76 -92.29 5.58
CA GLN A 304 -180.57 -92.29 4.72
C GLN A 304 -180.07 -90.89 4.31
N HIS A 305 -180.95 -89.87 4.31
CA HIS A 305 -180.56 -88.49 4.05
C HIS A 305 -179.72 -87.85 5.17
N GLN A 306 -179.72 -88.41 6.39
CA GLN A 306 -178.91 -87.90 7.50
C GLN A 306 -177.44 -88.36 7.41
N ASP A 307 -177.19 -89.54 6.84
CA ASP A 307 -175.83 -90.11 6.70
C ASP A 307 -175.05 -89.52 5.50
N ILE A 308 -175.74 -89.03 4.47
CA ILE A 308 -175.11 -88.42 3.28
C ILE A 308 -174.50 -87.06 3.62
N ILE A 309 -175.28 -86.16 4.27
CA ILE A 309 -174.80 -84.84 4.70
C ILE A 309 -173.63 -84.97 5.68
N LYS A 310 -173.62 -86.02 6.50
CA LYS A 310 -172.52 -86.31 7.42
C LYS A 310 -171.22 -86.69 6.70
N ARG A 311 -171.31 -87.47 5.62
CA ARG A 311 -170.15 -87.87 4.78
C ARG A 311 -169.50 -86.68 4.07
N ASP A 312 -170.30 -85.75 3.55
CA ASP A 312 -169.75 -84.57 2.86
C ASP A 312 -169.03 -83.61 3.83
N LEU A 313 -169.50 -83.51 5.09
CA LEU A 313 -168.78 -82.81 6.15
C LEU A 313 -167.47 -83.53 6.53
N GLU A 314 -167.51 -84.85 6.74
CA GLU A 314 -166.33 -85.67 7.03
C GLU A 314 -165.25 -85.56 5.92
N LEU A 315 -165.66 -85.47 4.64
CA LEU A 315 -164.73 -85.22 3.52
C LEU A 315 -164.12 -83.82 3.54
N LYS A 316 -164.88 -82.78 3.89
CA LYS A 316 -164.37 -81.40 3.95
C LYS A 316 -163.47 -81.15 5.16
N ASP A 317 -163.71 -81.82 6.29
CA ASP A 317 -162.78 -81.79 7.43
C ASP A 317 -161.42 -82.44 7.06
N VAL A 318 -161.41 -83.49 6.24
CA VAL A 318 -160.16 -84.11 5.75
C VAL A 318 -159.38 -83.18 4.80
N GLU A 319 -160.05 -82.44 3.91
CA GLU A 319 -159.38 -81.42 3.08
C GLU A 319 -158.83 -80.26 3.94
N ILE A 320 -159.61 -79.77 4.90
CA ILE A 320 -159.17 -78.73 5.84
C ILE A 320 -157.98 -79.19 6.68
N GLN A 321 -157.94 -80.46 7.10
CA GLN A 321 -156.80 -81.00 7.85
C GLN A 321 -155.54 -81.10 6.99
N LYS A 322 -155.63 -81.56 5.73
CA LYS A 322 -154.47 -81.55 4.81
C LYS A 322 -153.89 -80.15 4.64
N ILE A 323 -154.73 -79.14 4.42
CA ILE A 323 -154.27 -77.74 4.26
C ILE A 323 -153.61 -77.21 5.55
N LYS A 324 -154.09 -77.62 6.74
CA LYS A 324 -153.43 -77.31 8.02
C LYS A 324 -152.07 -77.99 8.16
N ASP A 325 -151.96 -79.26 7.75
CA ASP A 325 -150.72 -80.03 7.84
C ASP A 325 -149.66 -79.51 6.84
N GLU A 326 -150.09 -79.13 5.63
CA GLU A 326 -149.24 -78.44 4.63
C GLU A 326 -148.77 -77.07 5.15
N LEU A 327 -149.67 -76.25 5.72
CA LEU A 327 -149.33 -74.96 6.32
C LEU A 327 -148.35 -75.13 7.50
N ALA A 328 -148.56 -76.13 8.36
CA ALA A 328 -147.66 -76.43 9.48
C ALA A 328 -146.26 -76.89 9.04
N ASN A 329 -146.17 -77.60 7.91
CA ASN A 329 -144.88 -77.97 7.32
C ASN A 329 -144.17 -76.74 6.70
N VAL A 330 -144.89 -75.88 5.98
CA VAL A 330 -144.33 -74.62 5.45
C VAL A 330 -143.87 -73.69 6.58
N MET A 331 -144.59 -73.63 7.70
CA MET A 331 -144.15 -72.87 8.88
C MET A 331 -142.85 -73.42 9.48
N LYS A 332 -142.72 -74.76 9.63
CA LYS A 332 -141.47 -75.38 10.10
C LYS A 332 -140.29 -75.15 9.17
N GLU A 333 -140.52 -75.21 7.86
CA GLU A 333 -139.51 -74.96 6.84
C GLU A 333 -138.99 -73.51 6.93
N LEU A 334 -139.90 -72.53 7.07
CA LEU A 334 -139.55 -71.12 7.30
C LEU A 334 -138.85 -70.88 8.64
N GLU A 335 -139.28 -71.55 9.73
CA GLU A 335 -138.60 -71.48 11.02
C GLU A 335 -137.18 -72.06 10.96
N ALA A 336 -136.95 -73.14 10.20
CA ALA A 336 -135.63 -73.73 10.00
C ALA A 336 -134.71 -72.78 9.22
N GLN A 337 -135.17 -72.27 8.07
CA GLN A 337 -134.41 -71.33 7.24
C GLN A 337 -134.09 -70.02 7.97
N LEU A 338 -135.03 -69.50 8.76
CA LEU A 338 -134.81 -68.30 9.58
C LEU A 338 -133.77 -68.54 10.67
N LYS A 339 -133.73 -69.74 11.27
CA LYS A 339 -132.75 -70.13 12.30
C LYS A 339 -131.36 -70.36 11.72
N GLU A 340 -131.26 -70.94 10.53
CA GLU A 340 -130.00 -71.08 9.77
C GLU A 340 -129.44 -69.70 9.37
N ALA A 341 -130.28 -68.80 8.86
CA ALA A 341 -129.91 -67.43 8.54
C ALA A 341 -129.43 -66.65 9.78
N GLN A 342 -130.07 -66.85 10.95
CA GLN A 342 -129.60 -66.29 12.22
C GLN A 342 -128.22 -66.83 12.63
N SER A 343 -127.94 -68.12 12.44
CA SER A 343 -126.63 -68.72 12.72
C SER A 343 -125.54 -68.13 11.82
N SER A 344 -125.77 -68.06 10.50
CA SER A 344 -124.81 -67.49 9.54
C SER A 344 -124.58 -65.98 9.77
N LEU A 345 -125.59 -65.25 10.26
CA LEU A 345 -125.42 -63.84 10.66
C LEU A 345 -124.54 -63.71 11.90
N ALA A 346 -124.70 -64.58 12.90
CA ALA A 346 -123.90 -64.59 14.13
C ALA A 346 -122.42 -64.94 13.86
N GLU A 347 -122.15 -65.93 13.02
CA GLU A 347 -120.78 -66.27 12.59
C GLU A 347 -120.10 -65.09 11.86
N LYS A 348 -120.85 -64.38 11.01
CA LYS A 348 -120.34 -63.20 10.31
C LYS A 348 -120.07 -62.02 11.25
N THR A 349 -120.91 -61.77 12.26
CA THR A 349 -120.62 -60.72 13.24
C THR A 349 -119.47 -61.09 14.16
N GLU A 350 -119.30 -62.36 14.55
CA GLU A 350 -118.13 -62.78 15.33
C GLU A 350 -116.83 -62.65 14.52
N LEU A 351 -116.85 -62.99 13.23
CA LEU A 351 -115.71 -62.79 12.33
C LEU A 351 -115.39 -61.30 12.11
N LEU A 352 -116.40 -60.44 12.08
CA LEU A 352 -116.22 -59.00 11.91
C LEU A 352 -115.54 -58.37 13.14
N HIS A 353 -116.00 -58.68 14.36
CA HIS A 353 -115.33 -58.21 15.59
C HIS A 353 -113.86 -58.65 15.64
N LYS A 354 -113.54 -59.89 15.28
CA LYS A 354 -112.15 -60.36 15.21
C LYS A 354 -111.29 -59.57 14.22
N LYS A 355 -111.89 -59.04 13.14
CA LYS A 355 -111.19 -58.18 12.16
C LYS A 355 -111.06 -56.73 12.63
N ASP A 356 -112.01 -56.23 13.41
CA ASP A 356 -111.87 -54.94 14.10
C ASP A 356 -110.77 -55.01 15.20
N ASP A 357 -110.70 -56.10 15.97
CA ASP A 357 -109.64 -56.35 16.96
C ASP A 357 -108.24 -56.42 16.31
N GLU A 358 -108.09 -57.15 15.20
CA GLU A 358 -106.86 -57.17 14.39
C GLU A 358 -106.48 -55.76 13.89
N LEU A 359 -107.46 -54.98 13.41
CA LEU A 359 -107.24 -53.60 12.94
C LEU A 359 -106.80 -52.66 14.07
N ILE A 360 -107.39 -52.78 15.26
CA ILE A 360 -106.99 -52.02 16.45
C ILE A 360 -105.54 -52.36 16.81
N GLN A 361 -105.19 -53.65 16.88
CA GLN A 361 -103.85 -54.10 17.23
C GLN A 361 -102.79 -53.65 16.20
N ILE A 362 -103.11 -53.66 14.90
CA ILE A 362 -102.23 -53.13 13.84
C ILE A 362 -102.03 -51.61 14.04
N ASN A 363 -103.09 -50.86 14.33
CA ASN A 363 -103.06 -49.41 14.51
C ASN A 363 -102.25 -49.00 15.76
N GLU A 364 -102.36 -49.74 16.86
CA GLU A 364 -101.53 -49.54 18.07
C GLU A 364 -100.05 -49.83 17.79
N ASN A 365 -99.74 -50.93 17.10
CA ASN A 365 -98.36 -51.25 16.71
C ASN A 365 -97.76 -50.19 15.77
N GLN A 366 -98.54 -49.68 14.81
CA GLN A 366 -98.12 -48.58 13.95
C GLN A 366 -97.85 -47.29 14.73
N LYS A 367 -98.73 -46.90 15.67
CA LYS A 367 -98.51 -45.75 16.56
C LYS A 367 -97.24 -45.91 17.39
N LYS A 368 -96.99 -47.09 17.95
CA LYS A 368 -95.78 -47.38 18.74
C LYS A 368 -94.52 -47.26 17.89
N PHE A 369 -94.49 -47.86 16.70
CA PHE A 369 -93.37 -47.77 15.77
C PHE A 369 -93.10 -46.32 15.32
N ILE A 370 -94.14 -45.55 15.01
CA ILE A 370 -94.01 -44.11 14.69
C ILE A 370 -93.44 -43.34 15.88
N SER A 371 -93.91 -43.60 17.10
CA SER A 371 -93.40 -42.93 18.31
C SER A 371 -91.92 -43.25 18.58
N GLU A 372 -91.49 -44.49 18.36
CA GLU A 372 -90.10 -44.92 18.51
C GLU A 372 -89.21 -44.27 17.44
N LEU A 373 -89.67 -44.23 16.19
CA LEU A 373 -88.97 -43.57 15.08
C LEU A 373 -88.82 -42.05 15.29
N MET A 374 -89.85 -41.38 15.84
CA MET A 374 -89.81 -39.95 16.13
C MET A 374 -88.82 -39.60 17.25
N GLU A 375 -88.69 -40.45 18.27
CA GLU A 375 -87.73 -40.23 19.35
C GLU A 375 -86.28 -40.51 18.89
N ASP A 376 -86.05 -41.53 18.06
CA ASP A 376 -84.75 -41.78 17.39
C ASP A 376 -84.32 -40.61 16.48
N HIS A 377 -85.23 -40.09 15.65
CA HIS A 377 -84.97 -38.89 14.84
C HIS A 377 -84.65 -37.65 15.69
N LYS A 378 -85.30 -37.50 16.85
CA LYS A 378 -85.09 -36.41 17.81
C LYS A 378 -83.74 -36.54 18.54
N CYS A 379 -83.29 -37.75 18.87
CA CYS A 379 -81.94 -38.01 19.35
C CYS A 379 -80.90 -37.62 18.29
N LYS A 380 -81.01 -38.13 17.06
CA LYS A 380 -80.09 -37.82 15.95
C LYS A 380 -80.02 -36.32 15.62
N LEU A 381 -81.16 -35.62 15.68
CA LEU A 381 -81.21 -34.16 15.50
C LEU A 381 -80.47 -33.39 16.61
N ASN A 382 -80.50 -33.88 17.85
CA ASN A 382 -79.76 -33.27 18.96
C ASN A 382 -78.26 -33.59 18.88
N GLU A 383 -77.87 -34.79 18.43
CA GLU A 383 -76.47 -35.13 18.15
C GLU A 383 -75.90 -34.23 17.03
N GLN A 384 -76.65 -34.03 15.94
CA GLN A 384 -76.26 -33.12 14.86
C GLN A 384 -76.11 -31.66 15.34
N LYS A 385 -77.01 -31.17 16.22
CA LYS A 385 -76.85 -29.84 16.83
C LYS A 385 -75.56 -29.74 17.65
N LEU A 386 -75.30 -30.71 18.52
CA LEU A 386 -74.09 -30.73 19.35
C LEU A 386 -72.81 -30.86 18.49
N GLN A 387 -72.88 -31.50 17.33
CA GLN A 387 -71.79 -31.56 16.35
C GLN A 387 -71.60 -30.21 15.63
N ASN A 388 -72.69 -29.52 15.28
CA ASN A 388 -72.63 -28.19 14.67
C ASN A 388 -72.08 -27.14 15.66
N GLU A 389 -72.52 -27.13 16.93
CA GLU A 389 -71.97 -26.24 17.97
C GLU A 389 -70.44 -26.42 18.14
N LYS A 390 -69.95 -27.67 18.05
CA LYS A 390 -68.51 -27.97 18.06
C LYS A 390 -67.80 -27.46 16.79
N LEU A 391 -68.43 -27.61 15.62
CA LEU A 391 -67.88 -27.08 14.36
C LEU A 391 -67.84 -25.54 14.37
N GLU A 392 -68.88 -24.85 14.86
CA GLU A 392 -68.89 -23.40 15.05
C GLU A 392 -67.78 -22.94 16.02
N SER A 393 -67.56 -23.68 17.11
CA SER A 393 -66.45 -23.42 18.03
C SER A 393 -65.07 -23.57 17.36
N VAL A 394 -64.87 -24.58 16.52
CA VAL A 394 -63.60 -24.82 15.81
C VAL A 394 -63.38 -23.75 14.72
N ILE A 395 -64.42 -23.43 13.94
CA ILE A 395 -64.40 -22.37 12.94
C ILE A 395 -64.06 -21.03 13.61
N LYS A 396 -64.66 -20.71 14.75
CA LYS A 396 -64.35 -19.48 15.49
C LYS A 396 -62.89 -19.45 15.93
N ASN A 397 -62.39 -20.53 16.55
CA ASN A 397 -61.00 -20.59 17.00
C ASN A 397 -60.01 -20.38 15.84
N HIS A 398 -60.22 -21.06 14.70
CA HIS A 398 -59.39 -20.86 13.51
C HIS A 398 -59.56 -19.47 12.87
N THR A 399 -60.72 -18.83 13.01
CA THR A 399 -60.91 -17.42 12.59
C THR A 399 -60.10 -16.47 13.48
N ASP A 400 -60.15 -16.67 14.80
CA ASP A 400 -59.37 -15.89 15.78
C ASP A 400 -57.85 -16.13 15.65
N GLU A 401 -57.42 -17.33 15.21
CA GLU A 401 -56.03 -17.65 14.85
C GLU A 401 -55.61 -17.00 13.53
N SER A 402 -56.45 -17.11 12.48
CA SER A 402 -56.20 -16.48 11.18
C SER A 402 -56.13 -14.95 11.28
N SER A 403 -56.90 -14.34 12.19
CA SER A 403 -56.81 -12.91 12.50
C SER A 403 -55.44 -12.53 13.06
N LYS A 404 -54.95 -13.26 14.08
CA LYS A 404 -53.63 -13.04 14.69
C LYS A 404 -52.48 -13.32 13.73
N LEU A 405 -52.67 -14.26 12.80
CA LEU A 405 -51.72 -14.51 11.70
C LEU A 405 -51.69 -13.34 10.71
N ALA A 406 -52.83 -12.75 10.36
CA ALA A 406 -52.88 -11.56 9.50
C ALA A 406 -52.20 -10.35 10.15
N GLU A 407 -52.42 -10.09 11.44
CA GLU A 407 -51.71 -9.03 12.19
C GLU A 407 -50.19 -9.25 12.22
N LYS A 408 -49.75 -10.52 12.36
CA LYS A 408 -48.33 -10.90 12.29
C LYS A 408 -47.74 -10.72 10.89
N VAL A 409 -48.48 -11.05 9.83
CA VAL A 409 -48.04 -10.80 8.45
C VAL A 409 -47.91 -9.30 8.21
N GLN A 410 -48.92 -8.50 8.59
CA GLN A 410 -48.91 -7.04 8.38
C GLN A 410 -47.76 -6.35 9.13
N THR A 411 -47.45 -6.78 10.36
CA THR A 411 -46.30 -6.26 11.11
C THR A 411 -44.96 -6.76 10.57
N LEU A 412 -44.88 -7.94 9.95
CA LEU A 412 -43.68 -8.39 9.23
C LEU A 412 -43.48 -7.61 7.92
N GLU A 413 -44.55 -7.33 7.16
CA GLU A 413 -44.51 -6.49 5.95
C GLU A 413 -44.02 -5.06 6.26
N GLU A 414 -44.49 -4.45 7.36
CA GLU A 414 -44.03 -3.14 7.80
C GLU A 414 -42.55 -3.16 8.25
N ASN A 415 -42.11 -4.22 8.94
CA ASN A 415 -40.70 -4.40 9.30
C ASN A 415 -39.80 -4.61 8.08
N ILE A 416 -40.21 -5.41 7.09
CA ILE A 416 -39.49 -5.61 5.82
C ILE A 416 -39.35 -4.27 5.11
N LYS A 417 -40.45 -3.51 4.97
CA LYS A 417 -40.45 -2.19 4.32
C LYS A 417 -39.54 -1.16 5.03
N ASN A 418 -39.43 -1.23 6.36
CA ASN A 418 -38.47 -0.41 7.10
C ASN A 418 -37.02 -0.85 6.82
N LYS A 419 -36.74 -2.16 6.73
CA LYS A 419 -35.41 -2.68 6.37
C LYS A 419 -35.02 -2.41 4.92
N ASP A 420 -35.95 -2.44 3.97
CA ASP A 420 -35.71 -1.97 2.59
C ASP A 420 -35.30 -0.48 2.59
N GLY A 421 -35.91 0.34 3.46
CA GLY A 421 -35.53 1.74 3.66
C GLY A 421 -34.10 1.91 4.21
N GLU A 422 -33.73 1.14 5.22
CA GLU A 422 -32.34 1.11 5.74
C GLU A 422 -31.33 0.65 4.67
N VAL A 423 -31.67 -0.37 3.88
CA VAL A 423 -30.82 -0.87 2.78
C VAL A 423 -30.63 0.18 1.69
N VAL A 424 -31.66 0.95 1.34
CA VAL A 424 -31.54 2.06 0.38
C VAL A 424 -30.62 3.16 0.92
N GLN A 425 -30.76 3.56 2.19
CA GLN A 425 -29.89 4.56 2.81
C GLN A 425 -28.42 4.11 2.84
N LEU A 426 -28.16 2.86 3.25
CA LEU A 426 -26.81 2.28 3.20
C LEU A 426 -26.25 2.22 1.78
N HIS A 427 -27.10 2.03 0.76
CA HIS A 427 -26.67 2.08 -0.64
C HIS A 427 -26.28 3.50 -1.08
N GLU A 428 -27.04 4.53 -0.69
CA GLU A 428 -26.71 5.94 -0.97
C GLU A 428 -25.44 6.39 -0.25
N GLU A 429 -25.20 5.94 0.99
CA GLU A 429 -23.96 6.19 1.73
C GLU A 429 -22.75 5.50 1.07
N LEU A 430 -22.91 4.24 0.64
CA LEU A 430 -21.85 3.48 -0.02
C LEU A 430 -21.51 4.09 -1.40
N GLU A 431 -22.50 4.56 -2.16
CA GLU A 431 -22.29 5.26 -3.43
C GLU A 431 -21.56 6.60 -3.25
N GLN A 432 -21.88 7.35 -2.18
CA GLN A 432 -21.13 8.55 -1.79
C GLN A 432 -19.68 8.22 -1.41
N PHE A 433 -19.46 7.12 -0.67
CA PHE A 433 -18.12 6.65 -0.30
C PHE A 433 -17.28 6.25 -1.52
N LYS A 434 -17.86 5.55 -2.52
CA LYS A 434 -17.19 5.25 -3.79
C LYS A 434 -16.71 6.52 -4.48
N LYS A 435 -17.62 7.47 -4.70
CA LYS A 435 -17.31 8.75 -5.37
C LYS A 435 -16.21 9.52 -4.65
N HIS A 436 -16.24 9.55 -3.32
CA HIS A 436 -15.21 10.21 -2.54
C HIS A 436 -13.85 9.45 -2.54
N ASN A 437 -13.85 8.15 -2.82
CA ASN A 437 -12.63 7.38 -3.07
C ASN A 437 -12.07 7.66 -4.47
N GLU A 438 -12.91 7.72 -5.52
CA GLU A 438 -12.51 8.12 -6.88
C GLU A 438 -11.90 9.53 -6.90
N GLU A 439 -12.49 10.48 -6.16
CA GLU A 439 -11.94 11.83 -5.96
C GLU A 439 -10.54 11.80 -5.32
N LYS A 440 -10.31 10.90 -4.34
CA LYS A 440 -8.99 10.72 -3.70
C LYS A 440 -7.97 10.03 -4.60
N GLU A 441 -8.38 9.03 -5.39
CA GLU A 441 -7.51 8.35 -6.34
C GLU A 441 -7.04 9.30 -7.45
N SER A 442 -7.93 10.17 -7.94
CA SER A 442 -7.58 11.27 -8.85
C SER A 442 -6.54 12.21 -8.24
N LEU A 443 -6.74 12.65 -7.00
CA LEU A 443 -5.80 13.54 -6.29
C LEU A 443 -4.44 12.85 -6.00
N ILE A 444 -4.44 11.56 -5.70
CA ILE A 444 -3.21 10.75 -5.56
C ILE A 444 -2.47 10.66 -6.91
N MET A 445 -3.18 10.60 -8.03
CA MET A 445 -2.58 10.59 -9.37
C MET A 445 -1.95 11.95 -9.71
N GLU A 446 -2.63 13.06 -9.39
CA GLU A 446 -2.06 14.42 -9.54
C GLU A 446 -0.81 14.61 -8.65
N PHE A 447 -0.83 14.13 -7.41
CA PHE A 447 0.36 14.16 -6.55
C PHE A 447 1.51 13.28 -7.06
N LYS A 448 1.22 12.16 -7.75
CA LYS A 448 2.27 11.36 -8.41
C LYS A 448 2.92 12.12 -9.57
N GLU A 449 2.14 12.75 -10.45
CA GLU A 449 2.72 13.61 -11.51
C GLU A 449 3.53 14.78 -10.92
N LYS A 450 3.10 15.33 -9.78
CA LYS A 450 3.84 16.36 -9.03
C LYS A 450 5.19 15.85 -8.51
N ILE A 451 5.22 14.62 -7.99
CA ILE A 451 6.44 13.98 -7.49
C ILE A 451 7.38 13.65 -8.67
N ASP A 452 6.86 13.11 -9.78
CA ASP A 452 7.66 12.79 -10.97
C ASP A 452 8.22 14.03 -11.69
N THR A 453 7.52 15.17 -11.65
CA THR A 453 8.07 16.44 -12.15
C THR A 453 9.14 16.99 -11.21
N LEU A 454 8.92 17.01 -9.89
CA LEU A 454 9.94 17.42 -8.91
C LEU A 454 11.18 16.51 -8.93
N ASN A 455 11.02 15.20 -9.16
CA ASN A 455 12.14 14.27 -9.31
C ASN A 455 12.98 14.58 -10.55
N LYS A 456 12.35 14.92 -11.69
CA LYS A 456 13.06 15.34 -12.92
C LYS A 456 13.77 16.69 -12.74
N GLU A 457 13.16 17.64 -12.01
CA GLU A 457 13.81 18.91 -11.66
C GLU A 457 15.01 18.68 -10.74
N LYS A 458 14.89 17.80 -9.73
CA LYS A 458 15.99 17.38 -8.86
C LYS A 458 17.11 16.73 -9.66
N GLU A 459 16.81 15.79 -10.55
CA GLU A 459 17.81 15.08 -11.37
C GLU A 459 18.57 16.07 -12.28
N GLN A 460 17.88 17.06 -12.87
CA GLN A 460 18.55 18.15 -13.60
C GLN A 460 19.43 19.03 -12.70
N LEU A 461 19.01 19.31 -11.46
CA LEU A 461 19.81 20.06 -10.49
C LEU A 461 21.04 19.26 -10.02
N ASP A 462 20.91 17.95 -9.80
CA ASP A 462 22.01 17.06 -9.43
C ASP A 462 23.05 16.97 -10.57
N ILE A 463 22.62 16.78 -11.83
CA ILE A 463 23.50 16.84 -13.02
C ILE A 463 24.23 18.20 -13.12
N LYS A 464 23.51 19.30 -12.86
CA LYS A 464 24.09 20.65 -12.93
C LYS A 464 25.04 20.94 -11.76
N SER A 465 24.79 20.34 -10.60
CA SER A 465 25.66 20.36 -9.42
C SER A 465 26.95 19.59 -9.71
N GLU A 466 26.86 18.38 -10.27
CA GLU A 466 28.03 17.62 -10.73
C GLU A 466 28.86 18.38 -11.77
N GLN A 467 28.22 19.08 -12.71
CA GLN A 467 28.95 19.87 -13.70
C GLN A 467 29.68 21.05 -13.03
N LEU A 468 29.01 21.79 -12.14
CA LEU A 468 29.65 22.86 -11.36
C LEU A 468 30.79 22.33 -10.47
N GLN A 469 30.66 21.12 -9.92
CA GLN A 469 31.71 20.44 -9.15
C GLN A 469 32.93 20.14 -10.05
N LYS A 470 32.72 19.64 -11.28
CA LYS A 470 33.76 19.38 -12.28
C LYS A 470 34.44 20.68 -12.73
N ASP A 471 33.65 21.71 -13.06
CA ASP A 471 34.12 23.03 -13.46
C ASP A 471 34.97 23.68 -12.34
N PHE A 472 34.54 23.55 -11.08
CA PHE A 472 35.27 24.05 -9.92
C PHE A 472 36.60 23.31 -9.68
N VAL A 473 36.61 21.98 -9.81
CA VAL A 473 37.85 21.18 -9.74
C VAL A 473 38.80 21.57 -10.88
N GLN A 474 38.31 21.71 -12.11
CA GLN A 474 39.11 22.15 -13.24
C GLN A 474 39.72 23.54 -12.99
N LEU A 475 38.90 24.54 -12.63
CA LEU A 475 39.37 25.89 -12.29
C LEU A 475 40.37 25.90 -11.11
N THR A 476 40.22 24.98 -10.16
CA THR A 476 41.18 24.83 -9.05
C THR A 476 42.52 24.28 -9.55
N THR A 477 42.50 23.22 -10.37
CA THR A 477 43.74 22.66 -10.96
C THR A 477 44.42 23.62 -11.95
N GLU A 478 43.67 24.41 -12.73
CA GLU A 478 44.21 25.46 -13.61
C GLU A 478 44.85 26.58 -12.78
N LYS A 479 44.20 27.01 -11.68
CA LYS A 479 44.76 27.98 -10.73
C LYS A 479 46.03 27.46 -10.05
N GLU A 480 46.08 26.19 -9.66
CA GLU A 480 47.25 25.57 -9.05
C GLU A 480 48.41 25.44 -10.05
N ALA A 481 48.15 24.97 -11.27
CA ALA A 481 49.14 24.91 -12.35
C ALA A 481 49.67 26.31 -12.72
N LEU A 482 48.80 27.32 -12.79
CA LEU A 482 49.20 28.71 -13.05
C LEU A 482 50.03 29.28 -11.89
N SER A 483 49.66 29.00 -10.64
CA SER A 483 50.42 29.39 -9.45
C SER A 483 51.80 28.73 -9.43
N GLN A 484 51.89 27.45 -9.77
CA GLN A 484 53.14 26.69 -9.85
C GLN A 484 54.05 27.21 -10.99
N SER A 485 53.46 27.59 -12.14
CA SER A 485 54.13 28.28 -13.24
C SER A 485 54.68 29.66 -12.84
N VAL A 486 53.91 30.45 -12.07
CA VAL A 486 54.38 31.73 -11.50
C VAL A 486 55.51 31.50 -10.50
N LEU A 487 55.44 30.46 -9.66
CA LEU A 487 56.50 30.11 -8.71
C LEU A 487 57.79 29.65 -9.42
N SER A 488 57.71 28.83 -10.47
CA SER A 488 58.88 28.44 -11.25
C SER A 488 59.49 29.63 -11.99
N SER A 489 58.67 30.49 -12.60
CA SER A 489 59.12 31.72 -13.26
C SER A 489 59.78 32.71 -12.28
N ALA A 490 59.26 32.81 -11.04
CA ALA A 490 59.88 33.58 -9.97
C ALA A 490 61.20 32.96 -9.48
N ALA A 491 61.29 31.63 -9.41
CA ALA A 491 62.54 30.93 -9.09
C ALA A 491 63.59 31.13 -10.18
N ASP A 492 63.23 31.02 -11.46
CA ASP A 492 64.11 31.27 -12.60
C ASP A 492 64.58 32.74 -12.63
N ALA A 493 63.69 33.70 -12.36
CA ALA A 493 64.07 35.10 -12.21
C ALA A 493 65.05 35.32 -11.05
N SER A 494 64.81 34.68 -9.89
CA SER A 494 65.69 34.73 -8.72
C SER A 494 67.07 34.13 -9.00
N ASN A 495 67.12 32.94 -9.61
CA ASN A 495 68.36 32.28 -10.05
C ASN A 495 69.15 33.19 -11.00
N LYS A 496 68.47 33.81 -11.97
CA LYS A 496 69.09 34.71 -12.96
C LYS A 496 69.57 36.03 -12.36
N VAL A 497 68.92 36.53 -11.30
CA VAL A 497 69.43 37.65 -10.49
C VAL A 497 70.68 37.21 -9.72
N GLY A 498 70.71 36.00 -9.17
CA GLY A 498 71.89 35.41 -8.52
C GLY A 498 73.09 35.27 -9.46
N ASP A 499 72.87 34.73 -10.67
CA ASP A 499 73.88 34.63 -11.72
C ASP A 499 74.41 36.02 -12.17
N LEU A 500 73.52 37.00 -12.30
CA LEU A 500 73.91 38.38 -12.62
C LEU A 500 74.70 39.03 -11.47
N GLN A 501 74.32 38.80 -10.21
CA GLN A 501 75.09 39.24 -9.05
C GLN A 501 76.48 38.59 -8.98
N LYS A 502 76.57 37.28 -9.28
CA LYS A 502 77.84 36.55 -9.36
C LYS A 502 78.73 37.05 -10.50
N MET A 503 78.17 37.30 -11.69
CA MET A 503 78.93 37.93 -12.77
C MET A 503 79.35 39.37 -12.44
N LEU A 504 78.58 40.09 -11.63
CA LEU A 504 78.93 41.42 -11.16
C LEU A 504 80.10 41.37 -10.17
N SER A 505 80.09 40.46 -9.20
CA SER A 505 81.23 40.27 -8.28
C SER A 505 82.46 39.76 -9.00
N GLU A 506 82.36 38.79 -9.93
CA GLU A 506 83.48 38.36 -10.75
C GLU A 506 84.06 39.48 -11.63
N LYS A 507 83.24 40.38 -12.17
CA LYS A 507 83.72 41.59 -12.85
C LYS A 507 84.40 42.57 -11.89
N THR A 508 83.88 42.71 -10.67
CA THR A 508 84.41 43.62 -9.65
C THR A 508 85.78 43.13 -9.18
N ASP A 509 85.94 41.83 -8.91
CA ASP A 509 87.23 41.20 -8.58
C ASP A 509 88.26 41.35 -9.72
N ARG A 510 87.84 41.23 -10.98
CA ARG A 510 88.71 41.46 -12.14
C ARG A 510 89.13 42.93 -12.24
N LEU A 511 88.24 43.86 -11.93
CA LEU A 511 88.52 45.30 -11.96
C LEU A 511 89.48 45.69 -10.83
N ILE A 512 89.26 45.23 -9.60
CA ILE A 512 90.17 45.41 -8.46
C ILE A 512 91.57 44.83 -8.77
N LYS A 513 91.64 43.65 -9.42
CA LYS A 513 92.91 43.05 -9.85
C LYS A 513 93.61 43.90 -10.93
N ALA A 514 92.86 44.47 -11.88
CA ALA A 514 93.41 45.35 -12.91
C ALA A 514 93.90 46.69 -12.31
N GLU A 515 93.16 47.29 -11.37
CA GLU A 515 93.59 48.48 -10.63
C GLU A 515 94.87 48.20 -9.82
N THR A 516 94.93 47.06 -9.12
CA THR A 516 96.12 46.64 -8.38
C THR A 516 97.34 46.46 -9.29
N GLN A 517 97.17 45.86 -10.47
CA GLN A 517 98.23 45.72 -11.47
C GLN A 517 98.66 47.07 -12.04
N LEU A 518 97.73 48.00 -12.25
CA LEU A 518 98.03 49.33 -12.76
C LEU A 518 98.79 50.19 -11.75
N GLU A 519 98.50 50.07 -10.45
CA GLU A 519 99.25 50.74 -9.38
C GLU A 519 100.65 50.13 -9.19
N GLN A 520 100.79 48.81 -9.28
CA GLN A 520 102.11 48.16 -9.33
C GLN A 520 102.93 48.64 -10.54
N PHE A 521 102.29 48.83 -11.70
CA PHE A 521 102.96 49.36 -12.89
C PHE A 521 103.39 50.82 -12.70
N LYS A 522 102.58 51.67 -12.05
CA LYS A 522 102.99 53.03 -11.65
C LYS A 522 104.23 52.99 -10.76
N GLU A 523 104.18 52.25 -9.64
CA GLU A 523 105.32 52.12 -8.72
C GLU A 523 106.60 51.69 -9.45
N GLU A 524 106.49 50.75 -10.38
CA GLU A 524 107.66 50.27 -11.12
C GLU A 524 108.18 51.31 -12.13
N THR A 525 107.30 52.09 -12.77
CA THR A 525 107.72 53.24 -13.61
C THR A 525 108.33 54.38 -12.79
N GLU A 526 107.82 54.66 -11.58
CA GLU A 526 108.35 55.68 -10.69
C GLU A 526 109.74 55.28 -10.14
N LYS A 527 109.92 54.01 -9.76
CA LYS A 527 111.24 53.45 -9.41
C LYS A 527 112.23 53.59 -10.58
N LYS A 528 111.81 53.27 -11.81
CA LYS A 528 112.64 53.45 -13.03
C LYS A 528 112.99 54.93 -13.27
N LEU A 529 112.07 55.85 -13.02
CA LEU A 529 112.31 57.30 -13.13
C LEU A 529 113.32 57.80 -12.08
N VAL A 530 113.23 57.32 -10.83
CA VAL A 530 114.22 57.60 -9.78
C VAL A 530 115.60 57.07 -10.16
N GLU A 531 115.69 55.86 -10.73
CA GLU A 531 116.96 55.27 -11.17
C GLU A 531 117.60 56.06 -12.32
N GLN A 532 116.80 56.50 -13.30
CA GLN A 532 117.28 57.39 -14.37
C GLN A 532 117.75 58.75 -13.83
N ASN A 533 117.03 59.34 -12.86
CA ASN A 533 117.43 60.60 -12.24
C ASN A 533 118.76 60.49 -11.46
N LYS A 534 119.04 59.35 -10.79
CA LYS A 534 120.37 59.07 -10.21
C LYS A 534 121.44 59.07 -11.31
N MET A 535 121.20 58.36 -12.41
CA MET A 535 122.18 58.21 -13.49
C MET A 535 122.47 59.52 -14.23
N ILE A 536 121.47 60.39 -14.40
CA ILE A 536 121.64 61.77 -14.89
C ILE A 536 122.55 62.56 -13.94
N LYS A 537 122.36 62.44 -12.62
CA LYS A 537 123.24 63.10 -11.63
C LYS A 537 124.69 62.64 -11.74
N THR A 538 124.93 61.35 -11.89
CA THR A 538 126.29 60.79 -12.08
C THR A 538 126.93 61.29 -13.39
N LEU A 539 126.14 61.43 -14.47
CA LEU A 539 126.61 62.00 -15.73
C LEU A 539 127.01 63.47 -15.58
N ILE A 540 126.22 64.29 -14.89
CA ILE A 540 126.56 65.71 -14.59
C ILE A 540 127.84 65.81 -13.75
N GLU A 541 128.02 64.95 -12.76
CA GLU A 541 129.25 64.86 -11.97
C GLU A 541 130.45 64.51 -12.87
N SER A 542 130.31 63.58 -13.82
CA SER A 542 131.36 63.25 -14.80
C SER A 542 131.65 64.37 -15.81
N GLU A 543 130.63 65.14 -16.21
CA GLU A 543 130.78 66.31 -17.09
C GLU A 543 131.59 67.41 -16.38
N SER A 544 131.39 67.60 -15.07
CA SER A 544 132.16 68.56 -14.28
C SER A 544 133.65 68.20 -14.24
N LEU A 545 133.99 66.92 -14.05
CA LEU A 545 135.35 66.40 -14.10
C LEU A 545 136.00 66.59 -15.48
N MET A 546 135.25 66.32 -16.55
CA MET A 546 135.73 66.51 -17.92
C MET A 546 135.97 68.00 -18.25
N LYS A 547 135.15 68.92 -17.70
CA LYS A 547 135.39 70.38 -17.82
C LYS A 547 136.67 70.84 -17.12
N THR A 548 136.98 70.31 -15.93
CA THR A 548 138.29 70.58 -15.28
C THR A 548 139.46 70.06 -16.11
N PHE A 549 139.38 68.84 -16.64
CA PHE A 549 140.46 68.27 -17.47
C PHE A 549 140.69 69.06 -18.78
N ILE A 550 139.62 69.58 -19.40
CA ILE A 550 139.73 70.47 -20.56
C ILE A 550 140.44 71.79 -20.20
N ALA A 551 140.18 72.34 -19.01
CA ALA A 551 140.87 73.55 -18.54
C ALA A 551 142.37 73.32 -18.27
N GLU A 552 142.75 72.12 -17.81
CA GLU A 552 144.16 71.74 -17.64
C GLU A 552 144.89 71.65 -19.00
N MET A 553 144.32 70.95 -19.99
CA MET A 553 144.92 70.92 -21.35
C MET A 553 144.97 72.30 -22.03
N GLN A 554 144.04 73.21 -21.70
CA GLN A 554 144.08 74.59 -22.19
C GLN A 554 145.24 75.41 -21.59
N ASN A 555 145.74 75.07 -20.41
CA ASN A 555 146.96 75.67 -19.87
C ASN A 555 148.22 75.14 -20.58
N GLU A 556 148.33 73.83 -20.82
CA GLU A 556 149.49 73.25 -21.55
C GLU A 556 149.60 73.80 -22.98
N LEU A 557 148.47 74.14 -23.62
CA LEU A 557 148.46 74.74 -24.96
C LEU A 557 149.10 76.15 -25.00
N ASN A 558 149.19 76.85 -23.88
CA ASN A 558 149.77 78.20 -23.81
C ASN A 558 151.31 78.23 -23.81
N ASP A 559 152.00 77.09 -23.59
CA ASP A 559 153.47 77.00 -23.62
C ASP A 559 154.06 76.80 -25.04
N VAL A 560 153.21 76.51 -26.02
CA VAL A 560 153.58 76.32 -27.44
C VAL A 560 154.45 77.47 -28.05
N PRO A 561 154.25 78.76 -27.71
CA PRO A 561 155.12 79.85 -28.20
C PRO A 561 156.59 79.70 -27.76
N ASN A 562 156.82 79.11 -26.57
CA ASN A 562 158.16 78.92 -26.00
C ASN A 562 158.93 77.83 -26.77
N ILE A 563 158.23 76.76 -27.17
CA ILE A 563 158.76 75.70 -28.05
C ILE A 563 159.13 76.28 -29.43
N LYS A 564 158.27 77.14 -29.99
CA LYS A 564 158.47 77.79 -31.29
C LYS A 564 159.74 78.66 -31.35
N ALA A 565 160.14 79.28 -30.24
CA ALA A 565 161.35 80.11 -30.15
C ALA A 565 162.66 79.30 -30.25
N ASN A 566 162.66 78.01 -29.87
CA ASN A 566 163.84 77.17 -29.92
C ASN A 566 164.09 76.55 -31.30
N ILE A 567 163.04 76.27 -32.08
CA ILE A 567 163.15 75.71 -33.43
C ILE A 567 163.91 76.66 -34.38
N LEU A 568 163.64 77.98 -34.29
CA LEU A 568 164.26 78.98 -35.15
C LEU A 568 165.80 79.03 -35.03
N LYS A 569 166.34 78.80 -33.84
CA LYS A 569 167.80 78.83 -33.59
C LYS A 569 168.55 77.70 -34.31
N VAL A 570 167.94 76.52 -34.42
CA VAL A 570 168.52 75.36 -35.12
C VAL A 570 168.56 75.58 -36.64
N GLN A 571 167.66 76.42 -37.16
CA GLN A 571 167.47 76.60 -38.60
C GLN A 571 168.49 77.56 -39.25
N GLU A 572 169.15 78.43 -38.48
CA GLU A 572 170.24 79.27 -38.99
C GLU A 572 171.59 78.53 -39.10
N GLU A 573 171.91 77.62 -38.17
CA GLU A 573 173.16 76.84 -38.25
C GLU A 573 173.19 75.94 -39.49
N LEU A 574 172.04 75.39 -39.88
CA LEU A 574 171.89 74.55 -41.07
C LEU A 574 172.29 75.33 -42.35
N ASN A 575 171.82 76.57 -42.48
CA ASN A 575 172.03 77.41 -43.66
C ASN A 575 173.48 77.84 -43.89
N LYS A 576 174.35 77.75 -42.86
CA LYS A 576 175.80 77.99 -43.02
C LYS A 576 176.48 76.89 -43.84
N ARG A 577 176.18 75.62 -43.57
CA ARG A 577 176.81 74.46 -44.25
C ARG A 577 176.39 74.31 -45.71
N THR A 578 175.15 74.67 -46.05
CA THR A 578 174.62 74.52 -47.41
C THR A 578 175.41 75.31 -48.47
N LYS A 579 176.10 76.39 -48.09
CA LYS A 579 176.89 77.24 -49.00
C LYS A 579 178.30 76.72 -49.32
N GLU A 580 178.77 75.67 -48.65
CA GLU A 580 180.10 75.09 -48.92
C GLU A 580 180.04 73.97 -49.98
N ILE A 581 178.88 73.31 -50.10
CA ILE A 581 178.66 72.17 -51.01
C ILE A 581 178.54 72.63 -52.48
N THR A 582 178.05 73.85 -52.72
CA THR A 582 177.85 74.41 -54.09
C THR A 582 179.12 74.56 -54.93
N ASN A 583 180.31 74.37 -54.36
CA ASN A 583 181.60 74.53 -55.05
C ASN A 583 182.31 73.21 -55.40
N LYS A 584 181.69 72.03 -55.21
CA LYS A 584 182.32 70.73 -55.56
C LYS A 584 181.47 69.79 -56.42
N ASP A 585 180.14 69.84 -56.36
CA ASP A 585 179.27 68.90 -57.10
C ASP A 585 179.05 69.29 -58.59
N LEU A 586 179.98 70.02 -59.19
CA LEU A 586 179.89 70.52 -60.57
C LEU A 586 180.45 69.54 -61.63
N GLU A 587 181.10 68.45 -61.22
CA GLU A 587 181.95 67.65 -62.14
C GLU A 587 181.42 66.25 -62.49
N ILE A 588 180.73 65.53 -61.58
CA ILE A 588 180.28 64.14 -61.84
C ILE A 588 178.83 63.91 -61.44
N GLY A 589 177.90 64.23 -62.35
CA GLY A 589 176.51 63.78 -62.30
C GLY A 589 176.12 62.98 -63.55
N ARG A 590 175.68 61.72 -63.38
CA ARG A 590 174.74 60.96 -64.25
C ARG A 590 174.56 59.51 -63.77
N LEU A 591 173.37 58.95 -64.03
CA LEU A 591 172.91 57.58 -63.69
C LEU A 591 172.57 57.35 -62.19
N LYS A 592 171.54 56.58 -61.78
CA LYS A 592 170.23 56.17 -62.37
C LYS A 592 169.33 55.48 -61.30
N ASP A 593 168.02 55.75 -61.34
CA ASP A 593 166.79 54.95 -61.02
C ASP A 593 166.80 53.63 -60.17
N GLN A 594 165.83 53.44 -59.22
CA GLN A 594 164.79 52.32 -59.14
C GLN A 594 163.98 52.07 -57.80
N ILE A 595 162.66 52.43 -57.75
CA ILE A 595 161.36 51.66 -57.46
C ILE A 595 160.96 50.89 -56.10
N GLY A 596 159.64 50.86 -55.68
CA GLY A 596 158.98 50.05 -54.55
C GLY A 596 157.39 50.12 -54.35
N LYS A 597 156.66 49.29 -53.49
CA LYS A 597 155.13 49.28 -53.24
C LYS A 597 154.46 48.34 -52.12
N LEU A 598 153.09 48.37 -51.92
CA LEU A 598 152.06 47.47 -51.19
C LEU A 598 151.51 47.86 -49.75
N GLN A 599 150.42 47.38 -49.03
CA GLN A 599 149.29 46.34 -49.12
C GLN A 599 147.98 46.65 -48.21
N VAL A 600 146.92 45.78 -48.04
CA VAL A 600 145.47 46.09 -47.58
C VAL A 600 144.57 44.93 -46.89
N GLN A 601 143.41 45.24 -46.17
CA GLN A 601 142.11 44.47 -45.83
C GLN A 601 141.83 43.75 -44.42
N ASN A 602 140.64 43.30 -43.84
CA ASN A 602 139.11 43.29 -44.03
C ASN A 602 138.21 42.80 -42.77
N PRO A 603 136.83 43.02 -42.60
CA PRO A 603 135.93 42.59 -41.44
C PRO A 603 134.45 41.98 -41.67
N SER A 604 133.56 41.68 -40.64
CA SER A 604 132.12 41.09 -40.73
C SER A 604 131.12 41.15 -39.45
N VAL A 605 129.85 40.60 -39.46
CA VAL A 605 128.62 40.81 -38.52
C VAL A 605 127.57 39.59 -38.41
N VAL A 606 126.56 39.44 -37.43
CA VAL A 606 125.24 38.60 -37.48
C VAL A 606 124.13 38.69 -36.29
N ASN A 607 123.02 37.86 -36.20
CA ASN A 607 121.58 38.06 -35.67
C ASN A 607 120.77 36.80 -35.04
N GLY A 608 119.41 36.75 -34.77
CA GLY A 608 118.60 35.55 -34.21
C GLY A 608 116.99 35.49 -34.22
N ASN A 609 116.23 34.40 -33.79
CA ASN A 609 114.70 34.30 -33.56
C ASN A 609 113.95 32.97 -32.99
N ILE A 610 112.58 32.95 -32.88
CA ILE A 610 111.42 32.10 -32.29
C ILE A 610 111.11 30.57 -32.63
N ASN A 611 110.21 29.82 -31.89
CA ASN A 611 108.82 29.29 -32.29
C ASN A 611 108.14 28.13 -31.41
N ASP A 612 106.83 27.81 -31.60
CA ASP A 612 105.98 26.76 -30.88
C ASP A 612 104.72 26.28 -31.70
N ASN A 613 104.26 24.99 -31.74
CA ASN A 613 103.04 24.57 -32.56
C ASN A 613 102.37 23.13 -32.55
N VAL A 614 102.66 22.12 -31.71
CA VAL A 614 102.35 20.69 -32.06
C VAL A 614 101.02 20.07 -31.54
N LEU A 615 100.32 20.65 -30.57
CA LEU A 615 99.34 19.91 -29.72
C LEU A 615 97.91 19.64 -30.27
N LEU A 616 97.59 19.94 -31.53
CA LEU A 616 96.18 20.09 -31.95
C LEU A 616 95.49 18.81 -32.49
N GLU A 617 96.22 17.88 -33.12
CA GLU A 617 95.61 16.81 -33.92
C GLU A 617 95.05 15.64 -33.08
N GLU A 618 95.70 15.28 -31.96
CA GLU A 618 95.32 14.10 -31.14
C GLU A 618 93.91 14.22 -30.54
N LYS A 619 93.43 15.44 -30.28
CA LYS A 619 92.11 15.70 -29.67
C LYS A 619 90.95 15.21 -30.53
N ILE A 620 91.04 15.39 -31.85
CA ILE A 620 89.92 15.16 -32.79
C ILE A 620 89.60 13.67 -32.95
N PHE A 621 90.59 12.79 -32.76
CA PHE A 621 90.40 11.34 -32.87
C PHE A 621 89.57 10.76 -31.70
N ALA A 622 89.74 11.30 -30.49
CA ALA A 622 89.04 10.80 -29.29
C ALA A 622 87.54 11.12 -29.32
N GLU A 623 87.15 12.32 -29.78
CA GLU A 623 85.76 12.81 -29.74
C GLU A 623 84.84 11.96 -30.64
N ASN A 624 85.32 11.51 -31.80
CA ASN A 624 84.56 10.69 -32.75
C ASN A 624 84.21 9.27 -32.23
N GLN A 625 85.01 8.68 -31.34
CA GLN A 625 84.69 7.35 -30.79
C GLN A 625 83.56 7.38 -29.75
N VAL A 626 83.42 8.50 -29.03
CA VAL A 626 82.38 8.68 -28.00
C VAL A 626 81.00 8.81 -28.64
N GLU A 627 80.89 9.54 -29.76
CA GLU A 627 79.63 9.77 -30.46
C GLU A 627 79.02 8.48 -31.03
N PHE A 628 79.87 7.59 -31.59
CA PHE A 628 79.43 6.27 -32.08
C PHE A 628 78.83 5.39 -30.97
N LEU A 629 79.50 5.30 -29.82
CA LEU A 629 79.03 4.50 -28.68
C LEU A 629 77.70 5.02 -28.12
N ASN A 630 77.54 6.34 -28.02
CA ASN A 630 76.30 6.96 -27.57
C ASN A 630 75.11 6.62 -28.49
N SER A 631 75.32 6.55 -29.81
CA SER A 631 74.25 6.16 -30.75
C SER A 631 73.76 4.73 -30.53
N ILE A 632 74.68 3.80 -30.23
CA ILE A 632 74.36 2.39 -29.95
C ILE A 632 73.64 2.25 -28.60
N ILE A 633 74.06 2.99 -27.57
CA ILE A 633 73.42 2.94 -26.24
C ILE A 633 71.96 3.37 -26.32
N VAL A 634 71.65 4.44 -27.06
CA VAL A 634 70.26 4.93 -27.23
C VAL A 634 69.39 3.92 -27.98
N ASP A 635 69.89 3.31 -29.06
CA ASP A 635 69.11 2.31 -29.82
C ASP A 635 68.88 1.03 -29.01
N MET A 636 69.85 0.61 -28.18
CA MET A 636 69.72 -0.54 -27.27
C MET A 636 68.75 -0.26 -26.10
N GLN A 637 68.78 0.94 -25.52
CA GLN A 637 67.84 1.35 -24.47
C GLN A 637 66.40 1.36 -25.00
N LYS A 638 66.16 2.02 -26.14
CA LYS A 638 64.85 2.05 -26.82
C LYS A 638 64.31 0.64 -27.11
N LYS A 639 65.18 -0.28 -27.54
CA LYS A 639 64.82 -1.67 -27.85
C LYS A 639 64.52 -2.50 -26.60
N ASN A 640 65.14 -2.20 -25.46
CA ASN A 640 64.78 -2.79 -24.17
C ASN A 640 63.40 -2.29 -23.68
N GLU A 641 63.10 -0.99 -23.83
CA GLU A 641 61.79 -0.43 -23.49
C GLU A 641 60.66 -1.06 -24.34
N GLU A 642 60.88 -1.19 -25.66
CA GLU A 642 59.94 -1.82 -26.59
C GLU A 642 59.71 -3.31 -26.28
N GLN A 643 60.75 -4.04 -25.84
CA GLN A 643 60.59 -5.42 -25.35
C GLN A 643 59.88 -5.50 -24.00
N LYS A 644 60.13 -4.55 -23.09
CA LYS A 644 59.53 -4.54 -21.75
C LYS A 644 58.01 -4.29 -21.81
N ALA A 645 57.57 -3.32 -22.60
CA ALA A 645 56.15 -3.08 -22.85
C ALA A 645 55.46 -4.28 -23.52
N ARG A 646 56.18 -5.04 -24.36
CA ARG A 646 55.65 -6.26 -25.00
C ARG A 646 55.51 -7.43 -24.02
N ILE A 647 56.36 -7.52 -23.00
CA ILE A 647 56.23 -8.49 -21.90
C ILE A 647 55.03 -8.13 -21.02
N GLU A 648 54.89 -6.86 -20.63
CA GLU A 648 53.79 -6.37 -19.80
C GLU A 648 52.40 -6.65 -20.42
N ILE A 649 52.25 -6.46 -21.73
CA ILE A 649 51.01 -6.81 -22.48
C ILE A 649 50.72 -8.33 -22.48
N LEU A 650 51.76 -9.17 -22.51
CA LEU A 650 51.62 -10.63 -22.46
C LEU A 650 51.34 -11.14 -21.04
N GLU A 651 51.92 -10.51 -20.01
CA GLU A 651 51.66 -10.81 -18.60
C GLU A 651 50.23 -10.42 -18.19
N MET A 652 49.61 -9.45 -18.86
CA MET A 652 48.18 -9.16 -18.77
C MET A 652 47.27 -10.19 -19.48
N GLY A 653 47.81 -11.22 -20.13
CA GLY A 653 47.05 -12.34 -20.69
C GLY A 653 46.36 -12.09 -22.04
N TYR A 654 46.66 -10.97 -22.73
CA TYR A 654 46.07 -10.67 -24.03
C TYR A 654 46.76 -11.42 -25.18
N SER A 655 45.96 -11.91 -26.14
CA SER A 655 46.49 -12.46 -27.39
C SER A 655 47.18 -11.36 -28.22
N PRO A 656 48.37 -11.60 -28.81
CA PRO A 656 49.10 -10.60 -29.60
C PRO A 656 48.28 -9.92 -30.71
N ALA A 657 47.33 -10.63 -31.32
CA ALA A 657 46.46 -10.06 -32.36
C ALA A 657 45.47 -9.01 -31.83
N ALA A 658 44.93 -9.21 -30.62
CA ALA A 658 43.97 -8.29 -30.02
C ALA A 658 44.61 -6.96 -29.57
N ALA A 659 45.90 -6.97 -29.24
CA ALA A 659 46.64 -5.77 -28.84
C ALA A 659 46.82 -4.78 -30.00
N ASP A 660 47.09 -5.26 -31.21
CA ASP A 660 47.26 -4.41 -32.40
C ASP A 660 45.93 -3.81 -32.89
N GLU A 661 44.82 -4.57 -32.82
CA GLU A 661 43.47 -4.06 -33.14
C GLU A 661 43.05 -2.93 -32.19
N LEU A 662 43.25 -3.11 -30.88
CA LEU A 662 42.85 -2.11 -29.88
C LEU A 662 43.65 -0.80 -30.04
N LYS A 663 44.92 -0.90 -30.44
CA LYS A 663 45.81 0.24 -30.71
C LYS A 663 45.39 1.06 -31.94
N GLN A 664 44.63 0.48 -32.88
CA GLN A 664 44.03 1.22 -34.00
C GLN A 664 42.71 1.92 -33.64
N LEU A 665 42.05 1.52 -32.55
CA LEU A 665 40.73 2.04 -32.13
C LEU A 665 40.80 3.17 -31.09
N GLY A 666 41.98 3.48 -30.55
CA GLY A 666 42.22 4.73 -29.79
C GLY A 666 41.58 4.80 -28.39
N PHE A 667 41.21 3.67 -27.78
CA PHE A 667 40.64 3.64 -26.43
C PHE A 667 41.73 3.58 -25.35
N ASN A 668 41.76 4.56 -24.44
CA ASN A 668 42.51 4.48 -23.19
C ASN A 668 41.83 3.47 -22.24
N LEU A 669 42.57 2.46 -21.78
CA LEU A 669 42.07 1.39 -20.89
C LEU A 669 42.21 1.71 -19.39
N ASP A 670 41.88 2.93 -18.98
CA ASP A 670 41.70 3.24 -17.56
C ASP A 670 40.24 2.97 -17.12
N ALA A 671 40.11 2.35 -15.96
CA ALA A 671 38.86 2.01 -15.28
C ALA A 671 37.85 1.10 -16.01
N LYS A 672 38.06 -0.22 -15.90
CA LYS A 672 37.00 -1.20 -15.53
C LYS A 672 37.56 -2.53 -15.04
N LYS A 673 37.80 -2.64 -13.73
CA LYS A 673 37.87 -3.94 -13.06
C LYS A 673 36.45 -4.53 -12.98
N GLN A 674 36.31 -5.84 -13.18
CA GLN A 674 35.06 -6.53 -12.86
C GLN A 674 34.81 -6.47 -11.35
N PRO A 675 33.55 -6.36 -10.88
CA PRO A 675 33.24 -6.45 -9.46
C PRO A 675 33.54 -7.87 -8.94
N ALA A 676 33.93 -7.97 -7.68
CA ALA A 676 34.15 -9.26 -7.02
C ALA A 676 32.82 -10.04 -6.89
N PRO A 677 32.87 -11.39 -6.80
CA PRO A 677 31.72 -12.18 -6.39
C PRO A 677 31.15 -11.68 -5.06
N ARG A 678 29.82 -11.64 -4.96
CA ARG A 678 29.13 -11.34 -3.69
C ARG A 678 29.17 -12.56 -2.78
N MET A 679 29.30 -12.31 -1.49
CA MET A 679 29.32 -13.35 -0.46
C MET A 679 27.92 -13.54 0.12
N TYR A 680 27.58 -14.76 0.50
CA TYR A 680 26.27 -15.12 1.05
C TYR A 680 26.48 -16.08 2.23
N CYS A 681 25.74 -15.86 3.31
CA CYS A 681 25.79 -16.73 4.48
C CYS A 681 24.53 -17.61 4.55
N ASP A 682 24.71 -18.92 4.36
CA ASP A 682 23.61 -19.90 4.40
C ASP A 682 22.95 -20.04 5.79
N ILE A 683 23.58 -19.52 6.86
CA ILE A 683 23.11 -19.68 8.24
C ILE A 683 22.16 -18.55 8.67
N CYS A 684 22.33 -17.32 8.16
CA CYS A 684 21.46 -16.18 8.47
C CYS A 684 20.70 -15.60 7.26
N GLU A 685 20.93 -16.13 6.05
CA GLU A 685 20.37 -15.66 4.78
C GLU A 685 20.77 -14.21 4.38
N GLU A 686 21.81 -13.63 4.99
CA GLU A 686 22.30 -12.28 4.69
C GLU A 686 23.43 -12.28 3.64
N PHE A 687 23.48 -11.23 2.83
CA PHE A 687 24.49 -11.02 1.77
C PHE A 687 25.56 -10.02 2.20
N ASP A 688 26.79 -10.26 1.75
CA ASP A 688 27.96 -9.37 1.79
C ASP A 688 28.40 -8.85 3.18
N LEU A 689 27.90 -9.44 4.27
CA LEU A 689 28.26 -9.08 5.65
C LEU A 689 29.34 -10.00 6.25
N HIS A 690 29.29 -11.30 5.99
CA HIS A 690 30.24 -12.31 6.46
C HIS A 690 30.15 -13.58 5.59
N GLU A 691 31.17 -14.43 5.64
CA GLU A 691 31.16 -15.76 5.02
C GLU A 691 30.48 -16.78 5.94
N THR A 692 29.99 -17.90 5.39
CA THR A 692 29.22 -18.92 6.14
C THR A 692 29.97 -19.50 7.35
N GLU A 693 31.32 -19.48 7.37
CA GLU A 693 32.14 -19.98 8.49
C GLU A 693 32.34 -18.96 9.64
N ASP A 694 32.09 -17.67 9.40
CA ASP A 694 32.23 -16.56 10.37
C ASP A 694 30.87 -16.12 10.96
N CYS A 695 29.81 -16.92 10.81
CA CYS A 695 28.46 -16.50 11.19
C CYS A 695 28.31 -16.33 12.72
N PRO A 696 27.92 -15.14 13.24
CA PRO A 696 27.83 -14.90 14.69
C PRO A 696 26.87 -15.83 15.44
N THR A 697 25.88 -16.40 14.75
CA THR A 697 24.94 -17.37 15.34
C THR A 697 25.56 -18.76 15.53
N GLN A 698 26.59 -19.11 14.76
CA GLN A 698 27.26 -20.42 14.78
C GLN A 698 28.09 -20.64 16.05
N ALA A 699 28.45 -19.57 16.77
CA ALA A 699 29.19 -19.61 18.03
C ALA A 699 28.30 -19.60 19.29
N SER A 700 26.98 -19.54 19.15
CA SER A 700 26.02 -19.37 20.26
C SER A 700 25.42 -20.70 20.74
N ASP A 701 26.27 -21.62 21.21
CA ASP A 701 25.91 -23.01 21.58
C ASP A 701 25.33 -23.13 23.01
N GLU A 702 24.42 -22.22 23.39
CA GLU A 702 23.65 -22.28 24.64
C GLU A 702 22.26 -21.63 24.43
N PRO A 703 21.14 -22.29 24.80
CA PRO A 703 19.79 -21.87 24.36
C PRO A 703 19.33 -20.59 25.06
N PRO A 704 19.07 -19.48 24.33
CA PRO A 704 18.62 -18.24 24.94
C PRO A 704 17.22 -18.38 25.55
N GLY A 705 17.12 -18.10 26.85
CA GLY A 705 15.83 -18.02 27.55
C GLY A 705 14.91 -16.95 26.96
N ILE A 706 13.61 -17.11 27.17
CA ILE A 706 12.56 -16.23 26.62
C ILE A 706 12.81 -14.78 27.05
N ALA A 707 13.14 -13.92 26.08
CA ALA A 707 13.17 -12.48 26.20
C ALA A 707 12.37 -11.87 25.04
N GLU A 708 11.38 -11.05 25.36
CA GLU A 708 10.44 -10.50 24.39
C GLU A 708 11.08 -9.35 23.60
N LEU A 709 11.16 -9.47 22.28
CA LEU A 709 11.26 -8.32 21.38
C LEU A 709 10.62 -8.66 20.02
N GLY A 710 9.63 -7.87 19.61
CA GLY A 710 8.79 -8.16 18.46
C GLY A 710 9.48 -7.96 17.12
N LYS A 711 9.75 -9.06 16.41
CA LYS A 711 9.73 -9.09 14.94
C LYS A 711 8.85 -10.26 14.51
N GLU A 712 7.85 -9.98 13.68
CA GLU A 712 6.97 -11.01 13.15
C GLU A 712 7.79 -12.02 12.35
N ARG A 713 7.72 -13.30 12.73
CA ARG A 713 8.16 -14.38 11.84
C ARG A 713 7.21 -14.38 10.65
N LYS A 714 7.63 -13.80 9.53
CA LYS A 714 6.93 -13.92 8.25
C LYS A 714 6.62 -15.40 8.04
N GLN A 715 5.35 -15.77 8.08
CA GLN A 715 4.94 -17.13 7.80
C GLN A 715 5.41 -17.44 6.37
N LYS A 716 6.07 -18.59 6.17
CA LYS A 716 6.36 -19.06 4.81
C LYS A 716 5.01 -19.15 4.09
N PRO A 717 4.84 -18.56 2.90
CA PRO A 717 3.60 -18.72 2.16
C PRO A 717 3.32 -20.22 1.99
N PRO A 718 2.06 -20.68 2.13
CA PRO A 718 1.74 -22.09 1.99
C PRO A 718 2.25 -22.59 0.63
N PRO A 719 2.80 -23.82 0.55
CA PRO A 719 3.34 -24.34 -0.70
C PRO A 719 2.26 -24.28 -1.78
N ARG A 720 2.60 -23.63 -2.90
CA ARG A 720 1.69 -23.48 -4.04
C ARG A 720 1.30 -24.89 -4.51
N PRO A 721 0.02 -25.29 -4.47
CA PRO A 721 -0.37 -26.65 -4.77
C PRO A 721 0.03 -27.02 -6.20
N TYR A 722 0.64 -28.19 -6.33
CA TYR A 722 1.21 -28.72 -7.55
C TYR A 722 0.57 -30.07 -7.82
N CYS A 723 0.29 -30.35 -9.09
CA CYS A 723 -0.29 -31.60 -9.53
C CYS A 723 0.74 -32.44 -10.28
N ASP A 724 1.09 -33.60 -9.73
CA ASP A 724 2.04 -34.53 -10.36
C ASP A 724 1.46 -35.26 -11.60
N ILE A 725 0.14 -35.17 -11.82
CA ILE A 725 -0.55 -35.79 -12.97
C ILE A 725 -0.43 -34.93 -14.23
N CYS A 726 -0.73 -33.63 -14.15
CA CYS A 726 -0.68 -32.71 -15.31
C CYS A 726 0.55 -31.78 -15.32
N GLY A 727 1.28 -31.66 -14.20
CA GLY A 727 2.48 -30.84 -14.08
C GLY A 727 2.23 -29.34 -13.87
N GLU A 728 0.98 -28.92 -13.63
CA GLU A 728 0.62 -27.52 -13.39
C GLU A 728 0.55 -27.16 -11.88
N PHE A 729 0.69 -25.85 -11.60
CA PHE A 729 0.59 -25.29 -10.25
C PHE A 729 -0.76 -24.56 -10.06
N GLY A 730 -1.71 -25.18 -9.36
CA GLY A 730 -3.00 -24.55 -9.05
C GLY A 730 -3.99 -25.42 -8.27
N HIS A 731 -3.82 -26.75 -8.31
CA HIS A 731 -4.59 -27.74 -7.55
C HIS A 731 -3.64 -28.83 -7.03
N GLU A 732 -4.06 -29.60 -6.03
CA GLU A 732 -3.31 -30.77 -5.56
C GLU A 732 -3.60 -31.98 -6.46
N THR A 733 -2.66 -32.94 -6.52
CA THR A 733 -2.78 -34.18 -7.32
C THR A 733 -4.07 -34.99 -7.07
N MET A 734 -4.74 -34.80 -5.92
CA MET A 734 -6.01 -35.45 -5.58
C MET A 734 -7.25 -34.81 -6.22
N ASP A 735 -7.19 -33.52 -6.58
CA ASP A 735 -8.29 -32.75 -7.18
C ASP A 735 -8.16 -32.62 -8.71
N CYS A 736 -7.26 -33.40 -9.33
CA CYS A 736 -7.00 -33.36 -10.76
C CYS A 736 -8.14 -34.02 -11.55
N THR A 737 -8.65 -33.32 -12.57
CA THR A 737 -9.70 -33.83 -13.46
C THR A 737 -9.17 -34.51 -14.73
N ASP A 738 -7.85 -34.58 -14.91
CA ASP A 738 -7.24 -35.33 -16.01
C ASP A 738 -7.16 -36.83 -15.63
N ASP A 739 -8.21 -37.57 -15.96
CA ASP A 739 -8.26 -39.03 -15.81
C ASP A 739 -7.07 -39.69 -16.54
N GLN A 740 -6.17 -40.34 -15.80
CA GLN A 740 -5.07 -41.09 -16.38
C GLN A 740 -5.56 -42.39 -17.02
N GLU A 741 -5.74 -42.40 -18.35
CA GLU A 741 -5.86 -43.65 -19.12
C GLU A 741 -4.54 -44.45 -19.03
N PHE A 742 -4.57 -45.57 -18.29
CA PHE A 742 -3.48 -46.54 -18.11
C PHE A 742 -3.92 -47.97 -18.46
#